data_AF-A0A564HAJ8-F1
#
_entry.id   AF-A0A564HAJ8-F1
#
_cell.length_a   1.000
_cell.length_b   1.000
_cell.length_c   1.000
_cell.angle_alpha   90.00
_cell.angle_beta   90.00
_cell.angle_gamma   90.00
#
_symmetry.space_group_name_H-M   'P 1'
#
loop_
_entity.id
_entity.type
_entity.pdbx_description
1 polymer ?
#
loop_
_entity_poly.entity_id
_entity_poly.type
_entity_poly.pdbx_seq_one_letter_code
_entity_poly.pdbx_strand_id
1 'polypeptide(L)'
;MMADNQPIPLTPAPPGMTSLGVNADGEEVMTVVGGGGGTGFSGGQANIVPGSGSVQADLGKKTLSRLQAESSAAIHATAKWSTKNLAKTQAAQAERVRASMAAQQAARASRDRLTQQLKDVTNRALQKGRAGPSITDLAHATNAAMAAAAAQEGALRAAKKKAEKAEKAWQAALRQQEEAQRQQAEVERKLKEAREREAAAKVKADADQAAAEKAESEVRAKAEAERRKAEEARKALYAKAGVQDTPVYTQDMVKAAAALVMAPGAALLNRAPGMIQMSAVAIQVQAALPPIVSAVMTATAEFSGWISSALWRAVVGVSGAATATTAGAMVAAASTIFFSPRAGGGNDSKVPGRDIEMMAAQACLFTAGKLSIEPGMKSVGLPVRGYITKESDGRQSVMLVKTGSGDVFATVPVLNAVRDKATGLDKITVPAVAGAPSRTILVNPVPVGPTAPSHTGNGSPVPVTLVHTGTELKKADSIVTTTLPVADIPALQDFIYWQPDVTGTGVEPIYVMLRPYGETNAKGKYSGRNYNTEKAGGPIQNLDWKTAKIDRTGVGKVKLHTGRFAESDANKVMIERLEKILKGELQVTDIDKRFYTHEIRELERYRNLGIKDGSVPNNQGEVWNNTHTATLEDYRLGNSETLLYTPEALKAAEEQELRELK
;
A
#
# COMPACT_ATOMS: atom_id res chain seq x y z
N MET A 1 -68.20 12.37 27.93
CA MET A 1 -67.39 11.14 28.01
C MET A 1 -66.12 11.41 27.21
N MET A 2 -65.16 12.06 27.86
CA MET A 2 -63.88 11.48 28.32
C MET A 2 -62.93 11.14 27.17
N ALA A 3 -61.94 12.01 27.03
CA ALA A 3 -60.71 11.84 26.28
C ALA A 3 -59.62 11.35 27.24
N ASP A 4 -58.74 10.46 26.77
CA ASP A 4 -57.38 10.16 27.25
C ASP A 4 -56.72 9.34 26.13
N ASN A 5 -55.65 9.74 25.42
CA ASN A 5 -54.36 10.35 25.76
C ASN A 5 -53.34 9.35 26.36
N GLN A 6 -52.52 8.76 25.47
CA GLN A 6 -51.24 8.11 25.80
C GLN A 6 -50.29 8.22 24.60
N PRO A 7 -49.11 8.87 24.75
CA PRO A 7 -47.89 8.49 24.07
C PRO A 7 -46.86 7.89 25.06
N ILE A 8 -46.17 6.88 24.55
CA ILE A 8 -45.10 6.09 25.16
C ILE A 8 -43.84 6.96 25.41
N PRO A 9 -43.06 6.72 26.49
CA PRO A 9 -42.02 7.64 26.95
C PRO A 9 -40.71 7.51 26.18
N LEU A 10 -40.17 8.65 25.73
CA LEU A 10 -38.77 8.77 25.31
C LEU A 10 -37.88 8.91 26.56
N THR A 11 -37.03 7.92 26.76
CA THR A 11 -35.87 7.94 27.66
C THR A 11 -34.92 9.11 27.37
N PRO A 12 -34.35 9.77 28.40
CA PRO A 12 -33.39 10.86 28.21
C PRO A 12 -31.99 10.32 27.83
N ALA A 13 -31.37 10.96 26.84
CA ALA A 13 -30.00 10.71 26.41
C ALA A 13 -28.96 11.32 27.39
N PRO A 14 -27.77 10.69 27.58
CA PRO A 14 -26.68 11.23 28.39
C PRO A 14 -25.83 12.30 27.65
N PRO A 15 -24.99 13.09 28.37
CA PRO A 15 -24.61 14.45 27.97
C PRO A 15 -23.28 14.56 27.19
N GLY A 16 -23.17 15.57 26.32
CA GLY A 16 -21.92 15.96 25.66
C GLY A 16 -21.98 17.29 24.88
N MET A 17 -21.56 18.37 25.54
CA MET A 17 -21.16 19.72 25.06
C MET A 17 -22.16 20.54 24.19
N THR A 18 -22.91 21.41 24.86
CA THR A 18 -23.52 22.63 24.32
C THR A 18 -22.67 23.85 24.71
N SER A 19 -22.38 24.77 23.78
CA SER A 19 -21.87 26.11 24.14
C SER A 19 -23.02 27.11 24.13
N LEU A 20 -23.24 27.77 25.27
CA LEU A 20 -24.14 28.92 25.39
C LEU A 20 -23.41 30.18 24.93
N GLY A 21 -23.96 30.86 23.91
CA GLY A 21 -23.54 32.19 23.49
C GLY A 21 -24.75 33.13 23.52
N VAL A 22 -24.52 34.38 23.93
CA VAL A 22 -25.51 35.45 23.99
C VAL A 22 -25.26 36.39 22.81
N ASN A 23 -26.30 36.77 22.07
CA ASN A 23 -26.17 37.70 20.95
C ASN A 23 -26.16 39.17 21.43
N ALA A 24 -25.92 40.10 20.51
CA ALA A 24 -25.69 41.52 20.80
C ALA A 24 -26.88 42.27 21.44
N ASP A 25 -28.06 41.65 21.48
CA ASP A 25 -29.28 42.20 22.10
C ASP A 25 -29.63 41.50 23.44
N GLY A 26 -28.77 40.60 23.94
CA GLY A 26 -28.89 40.02 25.28
C GLY A 26 -29.80 38.80 25.41
N GLU A 27 -30.19 38.14 24.31
CA GLU A 27 -30.97 36.90 24.34
C GLU A 27 -30.08 35.65 24.16
N GLU A 28 -30.39 34.59 24.91
CA GLU A 28 -29.71 33.29 24.80
C GLU A 28 -30.19 32.57 23.52
N VAL A 29 -29.30 32.38 22.55
CA VAL A 29 -29.64 31.70 21.29
C VAL A 29 -28.83 30.41 21.13
N MET A 30 -29.54 29.30 20.94
CA MET A 30 -28.97 27.99 20.64
C MET A 30 -28.61 27.90 19.16
N THR A 31 -27.32 27.85 18.82
CA THR A 31 -26.87 27.69 17.42
C THR A 31 -26.46 26.24 17.13
N VAL A 32 -27.16 25.59 16.20
CA VAL A 32 -26.76 24.30 15.61
C VAL A 32 -26.09 24.60 14.27
N VAL A 33 -24.82 24.25 14.12
CA VAL A 33 -24.09 24.41 12.85
C VAL A 33 -24.47 23.28 11.89
N GLY A 34 -25.40 23.55 10.98
CA GLY A 34 -25.76 22.66 9.86
C GLY A 34 -25.18 23.17 8.54
N GLY A 35 -24.36 22.36 7.89
CA GLY A 35 -23.84 22.65 6.55
C GLY A 35 -24.84 22.31 5.44
N GLY A 36 -25.08 23.29 4.57
CA GLY A 36 -25.27 23.18 3.12
C GLY A 36 -26.31 22.21 2.55
N GLY A 37 -27.42 22.78 2.04
CA GLY A 37 -28.33 22.11 1.12
C GLY A 37 -27.73 21.93 -0.29
N GLY A 38 -28.06 20.81 -0.92
CA GLY A 38 -27.79 20.51 -2.32
C GLY A 38 -28.64 19.32 -2.78
N THR A 39 -29.78 19.61 -3.38
CA THR A 39 -30.72 18.65 -3.97
C THR A 39 -30.26 18.21 -5.37
N GLY A 40 -30.31 16.90 -5.66
CA GLY A 40 -30.76 16.41 -6.96
C GLY A 40 -29.89 15.37 -7.70
N PHE A 41 -30.32 14.10 -7.63
CA PHE A 41 -30.25 13.02 -8.66
C PHE A 41 -28.86 12.55 -9.15
N SER A 42 -28.53 11.26 -9.34
CA SER A 42 -29.23 9.97 -9.22
C SER A 42 -28.22 8.83 -9.34
N GLY A 43 -28.43 7.74 -8.59
CA GLY A 43 -28.17 6.37 -9.05
C GLY A 43 -26.73 5.91 -9.19
N GLY A 44 -26.16 5.36 -8.11
CA GLY A 44 -24.96 4.53 -8.17
C GLY A 44 -24.47 4.23 -6.76
N GLN A 45 -24.58 2.97 -6.33
CA GLN A 45 -24.02 2.51 -5.05
C GLN A 45 -22.52 2.81 -5.00
N ALA A 46 -22.14 3.77 -4.16
CA ALA A 46 -20.76 4.07 -3.86
C ALA A 46 -20.32 3.32 -2.60
N ASN A 47 -19.21 2.60 -2.75
CA ASN A 47 -18.47 1.89 -1.72
C ASN A 47 -18.21 2.77 -0.48
N ILE A 48 -18.32 2.13 0.68
CA ILE A 48 -17.94 2.66 1.99
C ILE A 48 -16.45 3.06 1.93
N VAL A 49 -16.19 4.36 2.01
CA VAL A 49 -14.87 4.92 2.27
C VAL A 49 -14.59 4.80 3.77
N PRO A 50 -13.56 4.05 4.22
CA PRO A 50 -13.20 4.00 5.63
C PRO A 50 -12.38 5.27 5.96
N GLY A 51 -13.07 6.37 6.24
CA GLY A 51 -12.39 7.66 6.36
C GLY A 51 -13.25 8.79 6.90
N SER A 52 -14.11 8.53 7.88
CA SER A 52 -14.62 9.58 8.76
C SER A 52 -15.15 8.92 10.02
N GLY A 53 -14.45 9.14 11.14
CA GLY A 53 -14.84 8.62 12.45
C GLY A 53 -16.22 9.15 12.82
N SER A 54 -17.24 8.30 12.67
CA SER A 54 -18.48 8.46 13.40
C SER A 54 -18.21 8.12 14.86
N VAL A 55 -18.84 8.83 15.79
CA VAL A 55 -18.79 8.54 17.23
C VAL A 55 -19.23 7.09 17.54
N GLN A 56 -19.99 6.48 16.62
CA GLN A 56 -20.36 5.06 16.65
C GLN A 56 -19.22 4.09 16.28
N ALA A 57 -18.27 4.49 15.42
CA ALA A 57 -17.08 3.69 15.10
C ALA A 57 -16.04 3.67 16.25
N ASP A 58 -16.06 4.67 17.12
CA ASP A 58 -15.16 4.76 18.29
C ASP A 58 -15.62 3.85 19.45
N LEU A 59 -16.91 3.55 19.54
CA LEU A 59 -17.45 2.61 20.54
C LEU A 59 -17.16 1.14 20.18
N GLY A 60 -17.03 0.80 18.90
CA GLY A 60 -16.76 -0.57 18.42
C GLY A 60 -15.31 -1.05 18.57
N LYS A 61 -14.38 -0.18 19.00
CA LYS A 61 -12.94 -0.48 19.10
C LYS A 61 -12.36 -0.43 20.51
N LYS A 62 -13.17 -0.12 21.54
CA LYS A 62 -12.68 -0.07 22.92
C LYS A 62 -12.61 -1.49 23.49
N THR A 63 -11.44 -1.85 24.02
CA THR A 63 -11.28 -3.09 24.77
C THR A 63 -12.16 -3.06 26.03
N LEU A 64 -12.61 -4.23 26.49
CA LEU A 64 -13.39 -4.37 27.74
C LEU A 64 -12.67 -3.71 28.93
N SER A 65 -11.33 -3.79 28.98
CA SER A 65 -10.52 -3.15 30.01
C SER A 65 -10.58 -1.61 29.96
N ARG A 66 -10.62 -1.01 28.75
CA ARG A 66 -10.74 0.43 28.59
C ARG A 66 -12.12 0.96 29.00
N LEU A 67 -13.18 0.22 28.68
CA LEU A 67 -14.54 0.56 29.11
C LEU A 67 -14.66 0.49 30.65
N GLN A 68 -14.02 -0.50 31.27
CA GLN A 68 -13.96 -0.62 32.73
C GLN A 68 -13.19 0.55 33.38
N ALA A 69 -12.04 0.94 32.81
CA ALA A 69 -11.28 2.11 33.28
C ALA A 69 -12.09 3.42 33.17
N GLU A 70 -12.79 3.64 32.04
CA GLU A 70 -13.67 4.80 31.85
C GLU A 70 -14.83 4.81 32.86
N SER A 71 -15.44 3.66 33.13
CA SER A 71 -16.50 3.51 34.12
C SER A 71 -16.02 3.83 35.54
N SER A 72 -14.88 3.26 35.95
CA SER A 72 -14.30 3.52 37.28
C SER A 72 -13.86 4.98 37.45
N ALA A 73 -13.33 5.62 36.39
CA ALA A 73 -13.02 7.05 36.39
C ALA A 73 -14.27 7.92 36.58
N ALA A 74 -15.39 7.58 35.93
CA ALA A 74 -16.67 8.29 36.10
C ALA A 74 -17.23 8.14 37.53
N ILE A 75 -17.09 6.95 38.13
CA ILE A 75 -17.47 6.70 39.53
C ILE A 75 -16.62 7.55 40.48
N HIS A 76 -15.30 7.61 40.28
CA HIS A 76 -14.41 8.47 41.07
C HIS A 76 -14.76 9.96 40.91
N ALA A 77 -15.05 10.44 39.69
CA ALA A 77 -15.46 11.82 39.45
C ALA A 77 -16.77 12.17 40.18
N THR A 78 -17.73 11.24 40.18
CA THR A 78 -19.01 11.37 40.89
C THR A 78 -18.80 11.41 42.40
N ALA A 79 -17.95 10.52 42.94
CA ALA A 79 -17.59 10.50 44.36
C ALA A 79 -16.93 11.82 44.79
N LYS A 80 -15.96 12.31 44.01
CA LYS A 80 -15.29 13.59 44.23
C LYS A 80 -16.24 14.79 44.21
N TRP A 81 -17.19 14.80 43.27
CA TRP A 81 -18.23 15.84 43.23
C TRP A 81 -19.12 15.81 44.48
N SER A 82 -19.54 14.61 44.91
CA SER A 82 -20.32 14.41 46.13
C SER A 82 -19.57 14.90 47.38
N THR A 83 -18.30 14.52 47.54
CA THR A 83 -17.45 14.99 48.65
C THR A 83 -17.32 16.51 48.66
N LYS A 84 -17.10 17.14 47.50
CA LYS A 84 -16.98 18.60 47.37
C LYS A 84 -18.27 19.31 47.78
N ASN A 85 -19.43 18.76 47.44
CA ASN A 85 -20.71 19.32 47.86
C ASN A 85 -20.95 19.17 49.36
N LEU A 86 -20.63 18.01 49.94
CA LEU A 86 -20.72 17.85 51.40
C LEU A 86 -19.78 18.79 52.14
N ALA A 87 -18.58 19.05 51.62
CA ALA A 87 -17.65 20.03 52.21
C ALA A 87 -18.22 21.46 52.21
N LYS A 88 -18.95 21.86 51.15
CA LYS A 88 -19.68 23.14 51.13
C LYS A 88 -20.79 23.17 52.18
N THR A 89 -21.55 22.08 52.32
CA THR A 89 -22.59 21.95 53.35
C THR A 89 -22.01 22.02 54.76
N GLN A 90 -20.82 21.42 54.99
CA GLN A 90 -20.12 21.51 56.26
C GLN A 90 -19.75 22.95 56.61
N ALA A 91 -19.23 23.71 55.64
CA ALA A 91 -18.90 25.12 55.85
C ALA A 91 -20.13 25.95 56.24
N ALA A 92 -21.26 25.77 55.53
CA ALA A 92 -22.51 26.43 55.88
C ALA A 92 -23.05 26.02 57.26
N GLN A 93 -22.90 24.75 57.64
CA GLN A 93 -23.33 24.26 58.95
C GLN A 93 -22.44 24.78 60.10
N ALA A 94 -21.13 24.93 59.87
CA ALA A 94 -20.22 25.54 60.83
C ALA A 94 -20.57 27.02 61.10
N GLU A 95 -21.01 27.77 60.08
CA GLU A 95 -21.52 29.13 60.24
C GLU A 95 -22.82 29.17 61.05
N ARG A 96 -23.75 28.25 60.81
CA ARG A 96 -24.98 28.12 61.61
C ARG A 96 -24.70 27.82 63.07
N VAL A 97 -23.71 26.96 63.36
CA VAL A 97 -23.28 26.69 64.74
C VAL A 97 -22.69 27.96 65.36
N ARG A 98 -21.82 28.71 64.65
CA ARG A 98 -21.30 30.01 65.14
C ARG A 98 -22.42 31.01 65.43
N ALA A 99 -23.40 31.14 64.53
CA ALA A 99 -24.55 32.02 64.72
C ALA A 99 -25.42 31.60 65.91
N SER A 100 -25.67 30.29 66.08
CA SER A 100 -26.43 29.76 67.22
C SER A 100 -25.71 30.00 68.56
N MET A 101 -24.38 29.88 68.60
CA MET A 101 -23.57 30.21 69.78
C MET A 101 -23.65 31.71 70.13
N ALA A 102 -23.54 32.59 69.13
CA ALA A 102 -23.68 34.02 69.33
C ALA A 102 -25.09 34.41 69.82
N ALA A 103 -26.14 33.79 69.25
CA ALA A 103 -27.52 34.00 69.67
C ALA A 103 -27.76 33.52 71.11
N GLN A 104 -27.19 32.37 71.50
CA GLN A 104 -27.25 31.86 72.87
C GLN A 104 -26.53 32.79 73.85
N GLN A 105 -25.34 33.29 73.50
CA GLN A 105 -24.59 34.27 74.31
C GLN A 105 -25.39 35.57 74.49
N ALA A 106 -25.99 36.09 73.44
CA ALA A 106 -26.83 37.28 73.48
C ALA A 106 -28.10 37.05 74.35
N ALA A 107 -28.74 35.88 74.21
CA ALA A 107 -29.89 35.51 75.04
C ALA A 107 -29.51 35.38 76.52
N ARG A 108 -28.34 34.81 76.83
CA ARG A 108 -27.80 34.73 78.20
C ARG A 108 -27.54 36.12 78.77
N ALA A 109 -26.88 37.01 78.03
CA ALA A 109 -26.62 38.37 78.46
C ALA A 109 -27.93 39.17 78.71
N SER A 110 -28.93 38.99 77.84
CA SER A 110 -30.26 39.59 77.99
C SER A 110 -30.98 39.08 79.25
N ARG A 111 -30.94 37.76 79.48
CA ARG A 111 -31.46 37.13 80.70
C ARG A 111 -30.77 37.70 81.94
N ASP A 112 -29.45 37.71 81.97
CA ASP A 112 -28.68 38.16 83.13
C ASP A 112 -28.95 39.64 83.43
N ARG A 113 -29.05 40.48 82.39
CA ARG A 113 -29.43 41.90 82.51
C ARG A 113 -30.85 42.08 83.06
N LEU A 114 -31.83 41.37 82.52
CA LEU A 114 -33.23 41.48 82.96
C LEU A 114 -33.44 40.92 84.37
N THR A 115 -32.71 39.86 84.74
CA THR A 115 -32.67 39.35 86.10
C THR A 115 -32.07 40.36 87.07
N GLN A 116 -31.00 41.06 86.67
CA GLN A 116 -30.42 42.13 87.49
C GLN A 116 -31.38 43.33 87.63
N GLN A 117 -32.04 43.75 86.55
CA GLN A 117 -33.07 44.79 86.61
C GLN A 117 -34.23 44.40 87.54
N LEU A 118 -34.64 43.14 87.52
CA LEU A 118 -35.66 42.63 88.45
C LEU A 118 -35.19 42.73 89.91
N LYS A 119 -33.93 42.38 90.20
CA LYS A 119 -33.33 42.57 91.54
C LYS A 119 -33.32 44.04 91.95
N ASP A 120 -32.92 44.95 91.05
CA ASP A 120 -32.83 46.38 91.35
C ASP A 120 -34.21 47.02 91.58
N VAL A 121 -35.24 46.61 90.82
CA VAL A 121 -36.63 47.05 91.02
C VAL A 121 -37.17 46.52 92.36
N THR A 122 -36.86 45.27 92.68
CA THR A 122 -37.24 44.65 93.97
C THR A 122 -36.57 45.35 95.15
N ASN A 123 -35.27 45.62 95.06
CA ASN A 123 -34.50 46.32 96.09
C ASN A 123 -34.96 47.78 96.27
N ARG A 124 -35.31 48.49 95.19
CA ARG A 124 -35.90 49.84 95.26
C ARG A 124 -37.29 49.84 95.92
N ALA A 125 -38.11 48.82 95.67
CA ALA A 125 -39.38 48.65 96.36
C ALA A 125 -39.17 48.41 97.87
N LEU A 126 -38.19 47.58 98.23
CA LEU A 126 -37.82 47.30 99.63
C LEU A 126 -37.26 48.53 100.37
N GLN A 127 -36.38 49.33 99.74
CA GLN A 127 -35.81 50.53 100.35
C GLN A 127 -36.86 51.63 100.61
N LYS A 128 -37.80 51.85 99.68
CA LYS A 128 -38.90 52.80 99.88
C LYS A 128 -39.87 52.37 100.98
N GLY A 129 -40.05 51.06 101.20
CA GLY A 129 -40.80 50.55 102.35
C GLY A 129 -40.13 50.77 103.71
N ARG A 130 -38.81 51.06 103.72
CA ARG A 130 -38.01 51.29 104.95
C ARG A 130 -37.94 52.77 105.36
N ALA A 131 -38.21 53.70 104.42
CA ALA A 131 -38.36 55.13 104.70
C ALA A 131 -39.83 55.43 105.04
N GLY A 132 -40.22 55.27 106.31
CA GLY A 132 -41.57 55.61 106.77
C GLY A 132 -41.83 57.13 106.76
N PRO A 133 -43.07 57.58 106.53
CA PRO A 133 -43.39 59.02 106.53
C PRO A 133 -43.29 59.64 107.95
N SER A 134 -42.87 60.90 108.04
CA SER A 134 -42.88 61.68 109.30
C SER A 134 -44.29 62.24 109.59
N ILE A 135 -44.58 62.50 110.87
CA ILE A 135 -45.92 62.69 111.47
C ILE A 135 -46.75 63.89 110.95
N THR A 136 -46.21 64.79 110.12
CA THR A 136 -46.92 66.03 109.72
C THR A 136 -47.61 66.07 108.35
N ASP A 137 -47.58 65.02 107.52
CA ASP A 137 -48.16 65.05 106.15
C ASP A 137 -49.33 64.05 105.91
N LEU A 138 -50.38 64.12 106.74
CA LEU A 138 -51.42 63.08 106.80
C LEU A 138 -52.83 63.59 106.41
N ALA A 139 -53.04 63.97 105.14
CA ALA A 139 -54.40 64.02 104.55
C ALA A 139 -54.41 64.02 103.01
N HIS A 140 -53.48 64.73 102.35
CA HIS A 140 -53.35 64.74 100.88
C HIS A 140 -52.37 63.67 100.33
N ALA A 141 -51.58 63.02 101.19
CA ALA A 141 -50.55 62.07 100.81
C ALA A 141 -51.07 60.64 100.51
N THR A 142 -52.26 60.27 100.99
CA THR A 142 -52.75 58.88 101.00
C THR A 142 -53.09 58.33 99.60
N ASN A 143 -53.73 59.15 98.76
CA ASN A 143 -54.07 58.76 97.38
C ASN A 143 -52.84 58.72 96.46
N ALA A 144 -51.91 59.68 96.63
CA ALA A 144 -50.67 59.72 95.87
C ALA A 144 -49.74 58.54 96.23
N ALA A 145 -49.68 58.16 97.50
CA ALA A 145 -48.93 56.98 97.97
C ALA A 145 -49.52 55.66 97.44
N MET A 146 -50.84 55.50 97.43
CA MET A 146 -51.49 54.32 96.83
C MET A 146 -51.28 54.24 95.31
N ALA A 147 -51.37 55.36 94.59
CA ALA A 147 -51.08 55.42 93.16
C ALA A 147 -49.61 55.07 92.85
N ALA A 148 -48.67 55.53 93.69
CA ALA A 148 -47.25 55.18 93.59
C ALA A 148 -46.98 53.70 93.89
N ALA A 149 -47.67 53.11 94.88
CA ALA A 149 -47.57 51.68 95.21
C ALA A 149 -48.15 50.79 94.09
N ALA A 150 -49.29 51.17 93.52
CA ALA A 150 -49.89 50.47 92.37
C ALA A 150 -48.99 50.54 91.12
N ALA A 151 -48.37 51.70 90.86
CA ALA A 151 -47.39 51.86 89.78
C ALA A 151 -46.13 51.00 89.99
N GLN A 152 -45.66 50.86 91.25
CA GLN A 152 -44.56 49.97 91.61
C GLN A 152 -44.90 48.49 91.43
N GLU A 153 -46.08 48.07 91.84
CA GLU A 153 -46.54 46.69 91.64
C GLU A 153 -46.67 46.36 90.15
N GLY A 154 -47.20 47.30 89.35
CA GLY A 154 -47.24 47.19 87.88
C GLY A 154 -45.85 47.06 87.26
N ALA A 155 -44.87 47.86 87.73
CA ALA A 155 -43.49 47.79 87.28
C ALA A 155 -42.80 46.45 87.66
N LEU A 156 -43.06 45.94 88.87
CA LEU A 156 -42.54 44.63 89.31
C LEU A 156 -43.16 43.47 88.51
N ARG A 157 -44.48 43.49 88.28
CA ARG A 157 -45.17 42.50 87.43
C ARG A 157 -44.63 42.52 85.99
N ALA A 158 -44.39 43.71 85.42
CA ALA A 158 -43.81 43.86 84.10
C ALA A 158 -42.35 43.36 84.03
N ALA A 159 -41.53 43.66 85.05
CA ALA A 159 -40.15 43.17 85.15
C ALA A 159 -40.09 41.63 85.27
N LYS A 160 -40.96 41.02 86.09
CA LYS A 160 -41.09 39.56 86.21
C LYS A 160 -41.44 38.90 84.87
N LYS A 161 -42.43 39.43 84.14
CA LYS A 161 -42.80 38.91 82.81
C LYS A 161 -41.65 39.02 81.81
N LYS A 162 -40.88 40.11 81.83
CA LYS A 162 -39.71 40.27 80.96
C LYS A 162 -38.59 39.28 81.29
N ALA A 163 -38.32 39.06 82.57
CA ALA A 163 -37.33 38.07 83.02
C ALA A 163 -37.73 36.64 82.65
N GLU A 164 -38.99 36.26 82.84
CA GLU A 164 -39.51 34.93 82.46
C GLU A 164 -39.44 34.71 80.93
N LYS A 165 -39.78 35.72 80.13
CA LYS A 165 -39.65 35.67 78.66
C LYS A 165 -38.19 35.51 78.24
N ALA A 166 -37.26 36.17 78.92
CA ALA A 166 -35.83 36.07 78.64
C ALA A 166 -35.26 34.70 79.01
N GLU A 167 -35.72 34.09 80.12
CA GLU A 167 -35.37 32.72 80.49
C GLU A 167 -35.85 31.71 79.44
N LYS A 168 -37.11 31.82 78.99
CA LYS A 168 -37.65 30.99 77.90
C LYS A 168 -36.87 31.17 76.58
N ALA A 169 -36.47 32.40 76.26
CA ALA A 169 -35.66 32.69 75.07
C ALA A 169 -34.24 32.09 75.17
N TRP A 170 -33.62 32.11 76.35
CA TRP A 170 -32.32 31.48 76.59
C TRP A 170 -32.39 29.95 76.47
N GLN A 171 -33.43 29.32 77.03
CA GLN A 171 -33.65 27.87 76.89
C GLN A 171 -33.93 27.46 75.45
N ALA A 172 -34.68 28.26 74.69
CA ALA A 172 -34.90 28.03 73.26
C ALA A 172 -33.60 28.16 72.46
N ALA A 173 -32.75 29.16 72.76
CA ALA A 173 -31.45 29.33 72.11
C ALA A 173 -30.47 28.19 72.44
N LEU A 174 -30.53 27.63 73.65
CA LEU A 174 -29.75 26.45 74.04
C LEU A 174 -30.13 25.21 73.21
N ARG A 175 -31.43 24.92 73.03
CA ARG A 175 -31.89 23.80 72.19
C ARG A 175 -31.48 23.98 70.73
N GLN A 176 -31.58 25.20 70.20
CA GLN A 176 -31.15 25.53 68.83
C GLN A 176 -29.65 25.31 68.63
N GLN A 177 -28.83 25.62 69.63
CA GLN A 177 -27.40 25.33 69.59
C GLN A 177 -27.12 23.81 69.58
N GLU A 178 -27.78 23.04 70.45
CA GLU A 178 -27.62 21.58 70.50
C GLU A 178 -28.05 20.91 69.19
N GLU A 179 -29.16 21.34 68.60
CA GLU A 179 -29.62 20.86 67.29
C GLU A 179 -28.63 21.21 66.17
N ALA A 180 -28.10 22.44 66.15
CA ALA A 180 -27.10 22.86 65.18
C ALA A 180 -25.79 22.05 65.30
N GLN A 181 -25.36 21.73 66.52
CA GLN A 181 -24.21 20.86 66.79
C GLN A 181 -24.45 19.40 66.35
N ARG A 182 -25.64 18.84 66.60
CA ARG A 182 -26.01 17.49 66.12
C ARG A 182 -25.97 17.41 64.59
N GLN A 183 -26.55 18.41 63.92
CA GLN A 183 -26.50 18.50 62.46
C GLN A 183 -25.07 18.67 61.93
N GLN A 184 -24.20 19.42 62.62
CA GLN A 184 -22.78 19.53 62.26
C GLN A 184 -22.08 18.17 62.36
N ALA A 185 -22.26 17.45 63.46
CA ALA A 185 -21.68 16.12 63.65
C ALA A 185 -22.18 15.10 62.60
N GLU A 186 -23.45 15.18 62.19
CA GLU A 186 -23.99 14.34 61.12
C GLU A 186 -23.35 14.65 59.75
N VAL A 187 -23.18 15.93 59.41
CA VAL A 187 -22.52 16.35 58.17
C VAL A 187 -21.04 15.94 58.16
N GLU A 188 -20.35 16.06 59.30
CA GLU A 188 -18.96 15.61 59.46
C GLU A 188 -18.82 14.10 59.28
N ARG A 189 -19.72 13.30 59.86
CA ARG A 189 -19.76 11.85 59.65
C ARG A 189 -19.97 11.50 58.18
N LYS A 190 -20.98 12.11 57.54
CA LYS A 190 -21.27 11.88 56.11
C LYS A 190 -20.09 12.30 55.21
N LEU A 191 -19.38 13.37 55.57
CA LEU A 191 -18.19 13.81 54.82
C LEU A 191 -17.03 12.83 54.97
N LYS A 192 -16.82 12.26 56.17
CA LYS A 192 -15.80 11.22 56.39
C LYS A 192 -16.10 9.98 55.55
N GLU A 193 -17.34 9.49 55.59
CA GLU A 193 -17.79 8.35 54.78
C GLU A 193 -17.66 8.65 53.26
N ALA A 194 -17.96 9.87 52.82
CA ALA A 194 -17.79 10.28 51.43
C ALA A 194 -16.32 10.32 50.98
N ARG A 195 -15.41 10.79 51.85
CA ARG A 195 -13.96 10.80 51.57
C ARG A 195 -13.38 9.39 51.48
N GLU A 196 -13.83 8.47 52.33
CA GLU A 196 -13.42 7.05 52.26
C GLU A 196 -13.91 6.41 50.95
N ARG A 197 -15.15 6.69 50.53
CA ARG A 197 -15.69 6.24 49.22
C ARG A 197 -14.95 6.83 48.03
N GLU A 198 -14.60 8.12 48.08
CA GLU A 198 -13.80 8.78 47.04
C GLU A 198 -12.41 8.15 46.94
N ALA A 199 -11.74 7.91 48.08
CA ALA A 199 -10.42 7.26 48.10
C ALA A 199 -10.48 5.83 47.53
N ALA A 200 -11.49 5.04 47.90
CA ALA A 200 -11.69 3.70 47.34
C ALA A 200 -11.99 3.73 45.83
N ALA A 201 -12.82 4.68 45.38
CA ALA A 201 -13.13 4.87 43.97
C ALA A 201 -11.88 5.30 43.17
N LYS A 202 -11.02 6.15 43.75
CA LYS A 202 -9.75 6.55 43.15
C LYS A 202 -8.80 5.36 42.97
N VAL A 203 -8.59 4.57 44.03
CA VAL A 203 -7.72 3.37 43.95
C VAL A 203 -8.21 2.41 42.88
N LYS A 204 -9.53 2.19 42.79
CA LYS A 204 -10.12 1.36 41.75
C LYS A 204 -9.91 1.94 40.34
N ALA A 205 -10.12 3.25 40.16
CA ALA A 205 -9.91 3.91 38.88
C ALA A 205 -8.44 3.83 38.42
N ASP A 206 -7.49 4.09 39.32
CA ASP A 206 -6.06 4.00 39.03
C ASP A 206 -5.64 2.56 38.67
N ALA A 207 -6.18 1.56 39.38
CA ALA A 207 -5.92 0.15 39.10
C ALA A 207 -6.50 -0.32 37.75
N ASP A 208 -7.75 0.06 37.45
CA ASP A 208 -8.40 -0.28 36.18
C ASP A 208 -7.70 0.43 35.00
N GLN A 209 -7.21 1.67 35.19
CA GLN A 209 -6.41 2.38 34.19
C GLN A 209 -5.09 1.66 33.91
N ALA A 210 -4.33 1.29 34.95
CA ALA A 210 -3.08 0.55 34.78
C ALA A 210 -3.29 -0.81 34.09
N ALA A 211 -4.39 -1.50 34.41
CA ALA A 211 -4.76 -2.74 33.75
C ALA A 211 -5.12 -2.54 32.25
N ALA A 212 -5.83 -1.46 31.92
CA ALA A 212 -6.15 -1.11 30.54
C ALA A 212 -4.89 -0.77 29.73
N GLU A 213 -3.98 0.05 30.27
CA GLU A 213 -2.71 0.42 29.63
C GLU A 213 -1.82 -0.82 29.40
N LYS A 214 -1.72 -1.71 30.39
CA LYS A 214 -0.98 -2.96 30.25
C LYS A 214 -1.58 -3.83 29.14
N ALA A 215 -2.89 -4.03 29.13
CA ALA A 215 -3.56 -4.81 28.10
C ALA A 215 -3.36 -4.22 26.69
N GLU A 216 -3.48 -2.90 26.53
CA GLU A 216 -3.21 -2.22 25.26
C GLU A 216 -1.74 -2.38 24.83
N SER A 217 -0.79 -2.29 25.77
CA SER A 217 0.64 -2.47 25.47
C SER A 217 0.96 -3.89 25.01
N GLU A 218 0.35 -4.91 25.63
CA GLU A 218 0.52 -6.31 25.24
C GLU A 218 -0.08 -6.59 23.86
N VAL A 219 -1.24 -6.01 23.55
CA VAL A 219 -1.85 -6.12 22.21
C VAL A 219 -0.96 -5.45 21.15
N ARG A 220 -0.43 -4.24 21.43
CA ARG A 220 0.50 -3.55 20.52
C ARG A 220 1.79 -4.35 20.33
N ALA A 221 2.36 -4.90 21.40
CA ALA A 221 3.56 -5.72 21.33
C ALA A 221 3.34 -7.01 20.53
N LYS A 222 2.19 -7.70 20.71
CA LYS A 222 1.82 -8.87 19.90
C LYS A 222 1.66 -8.50 18.42
N ALA A 223 0.94 -7.42 18.13
CA ALA A 223 0.75 -6.94 16.76
C ALA A 223 2.08 -6.55 16.09
N GLU A 224 3.00 -5.91 16.83
CA GLU A 224 4.33 -5.57 16.32
C GLU A 224 5.18 -6.83 16.10
N ALA A 225 5.15 -7.79 17.02
CA ALA A 225 5.85 -9.06 16.87
C ALA A 225 5.32 -9.87 15.67
N GLU A 226 4.01 -9.90 15.45
CA GLU A 226 3.40 -10.52 14.27
C GLU A 226 3.80 -9.80 12.98
N ARG A 227 3.82 -8.46 12.97
CA ARG A 227 4.30 -7.68 11.82
C ARG A 227 5.76 -7.97 11.49
N ARG A 228 6.64 -8.02 12.50
CA ARG A 228 8.06 -8.37 12.31
C ARG A 228 8.22 -9.78 11.73
N LYS A 229 7.50 -10.77 12.28
CA LYS A 229 7.50 -12.14 11.75
C LYS A 229 7.00 -12.20 10.31
N ALA A 230 5.94 -11.46 9.98
CA ALA A 230 5.41 -11.39 8.62
C ALA A 230 6.40 -10.72 7.65
N GLU A 231 7.10 -9.67 8.08
CA GLU A 231 8.13 -9.00 7.27
C GLU A 231 9.36 -9.90 7.05
N GLU A 232 9.81 -10.61 8.07
CA GLU A 232 10.90 -11.60 7.96
C GLU A 232 10.52 -12.74 7.01
N ALA A 233 9.30 -13.28 7.14
CA ALA A 233 8.79 -14.31 6.24
C ALA A 233 8.72 -13.82 4.78
N ARG A 234 8.26 -12.58 4.56
CA ARG A 234 8.25 -11.94 3.23
C ARG A 234 9.66 -11.83 2.67
N LYS A 235 10.62 -11.31 3.44
CA LYS A 235 12.01 -11.14 2.99
C LYS A 235 12.66 -12.48 2.66
N ALA A 236 12.43 -13.51 3.48
CA ALA A 236 12.91 -14.86 3.21
C ALA A 236 12.30 -15.46 1.93
N LEU A 237 11.01 -15.24 1.71
CA LEU A 237 10.32 -15.67 0.49
C LEU A 237 10.89 -14.98 -0.76
N TYR A 238 11.12 -13.66 -0.69
CA TYR A 238 11.70 -12.88 -1.79
C TYR A 238 13.12 -13.34 -2.09
N ALA A 239 13.95 -13.56 -1.07
CA ALA A 239 15.30 -14.09 -1.25
C ALA A 239 15.27 -15.48 -1.92
N LYS A 240 14.35 -16.36 -1.53
CA LYS A 240 14.18 -17.69 -2.14
C LYS A 240 13.72 -17.59 -3.60
N ALA A 241 12.90 -16.60 -3.93
CA ALA A 241 12.35 -16.36 -5.26
C ALA A 241 13.28 -15.56 -6.18
N GLY A 242 14.38 -14.98 -5.65
CA GLY A 242 15.23 -14.07 -6.41
C GLY A 242 14.57 -12.71 -6.71
N VAL A 243 13.61 -12.30 -5.87
CA VAL A 243 12.84 -11.05 -6.01
C VAL A 243 13.45 -9.95 -5.15
N GLN A 244 13.46 -8.73 -5.67
CA GLN A 244 13.94 -7.55 -4.96
C GLN A 244 12.78 -6.58 -4.68
N ASP A 245 12.84 -5.87 -3.54
CA ASP A 245 11.87 -4.81 -3.25
C ASP A 245 11.95 -3.68 -4.30
N THR A 246 10.81 -3.08 -4.62
CA THR A 246 10.73 -1.89 -5.48
C THR A 246 11.56 -0.76 -4.84
N PRO A 247 12.50 -0.14 -5.57
CA PRO A 247 13.37 0.87 -4.99
C PRO A 247 12.62 2.19 -4.81
N VAL A 248 13.15 3.06 -3.95
CA VAL A 248 12.75 4.47 -3.91
C VAL A 248 13.52 5.19 -5.02
N TYR A 249 12.80 5.81 -5.93
CA TYR A 249 13.39 6.44 -7.12
C TYR A 249 13.75 7.91 -6.86
N THR A 250 14.97 8.28 -7.25
CA THR A 250 15.38 9.68 -7.38
C THR A 250 15.02 10.21 -8.77
N GLN A 251 15.04 11.53 -8.96
CA GLN A 251 14.83 12.10 -10.30
C GLN A 251 15.86 11.62 -11.32
N ASP A 252 17.11 11.43 -10.92
CA ASP A 252 18.17 10.97 -11.82
C ASP A 252 17.99 9.51 -12.22
N MET A 253 17.54 8.66 -11.29
CA MET A 253 17.15 7.28 -11.62
C MET A 253 16.01 7.24 -12.63
N VAL A 254 14.98 8.08 -12.47
CA VAL A 254 13.87 8.14 -13.42
C VAL A 254 14.32 8.61 -14.80
N LYS A 255 15.22 9.60 -14.88
CA LYS A 255 15.81 10.04 -16.16
C LYS A 255 16.62 8.94 -16.82
N ALA A 256 17.46 8.24 -16.06
CA ALA A 256 18.26 7.13 -16.57
C ALA A 256 17.38 5.96 -17.03
N ALA A 257 16.35 5.61 -16.26
CA ALA A 257 15.37 4.59 -16.62
C ALA A 257 14.62 4.96 -17.90
N ALA A 258 14.19 6.22 -18.03
CA ALA A 258 13.53 6.70 -19.24
C ALA A 258 14.44 6.59 -20.47
N ALA A 259 15.72 6.93 -20.36
CA ALA A 259 16.69 6.76 -21.45
C ALA A 259 16.86 5.29 -21.85
N LEU A 260 16.93 4.37 -20.87
CA LEU A 260 17.12 2.95 -21.13
C LEU A 260 15.88 2.27 -21.73
N VAL A 261 14.69 2.62 -21.25
CA VAL A 261 13.40 2.16 -21.81
C VAL A 261 13.21 2.62 -23.26
N MET A 262 13.78 3.77 -23.60
CA MET A 262 13.74 4.38 -24.94
C MET A 262 14.86 3.87 -25.86
N ALA A 263 15.70 2.94 -25.41
CA ALA A 263 16.75 2.37 -26.24
C ALA A 263 16.15 1.46 -27.34
N PRO A 264 16.62 1.56 -28.59
CA PRO A 264 16.18 0.68 -29.67
C PRO A 264 16.36 -0.80 -29.33
N GLY A 265 15.31 -1.60 -29.50
CA GLY A 265 15.34 -3.05 -29.28
C GLY A 265 15.25 -3.51 -27.81
N ALA A 266 15.03 -2.61 -26.85
CA ALA A 266 14.85 -2.98 -25.45
C ALA A 266 13.55 -3.79 -25.24
N ALA A 267 13.59 -5.05 -24.80
CA ALA A 267 12.36 -5.77 -24.46
C ALA A 267 11.89 -5.37 -23.05
N LEU A 268 10.60 -5.08 -22.87
CA LEU A 268 10.07 -4.49 -21.63
C LEU A 268 8.93 -5.31 -21.01
N LEU A 269 8.94 -5.42 -19.69
CA LEU A 269 7.84 -5.92 -18.85
C LEU A 269 7.60 -4.96 -17.68
N ASN A 270 6.39 -4.98 -17.14
CA ASN A 270 6.05 -4.35 -15.86
C ASN A 270 5.87 -5.40 -14.76
N ARG A 271 5.92 -4.96 -13.50
CA ARG A 271 5.32 -5.70 -12.39
C ARG A 271 3.80 -5.57 -12.47
N ALA A 272 3.16 -6.57 -13.06
CA ALA A 272 1.72 -6.55 -13.38
C ALA A 272 1.03 -7.75 -12.73
N PRO A 273 0.75 -7.71 -11.41
CA PRO A 273 0.32 -8.91 -10.70
C PRO A 273 -1.06 -9.38 -11.12
N GLY A 274 -1.19 -10.67 -11.40
CA GLY A 274 -2.43 -11.26 -11.92
C GLY A 274 -2.85 -10.82 -13.32
N MET A 275 -2.00 -10.11 -14.06
CA MET A 275 -2.32 -9.60 -15.38
C MET A 275 -1.48 -10.25 -16.49
N ILE A 276 -2.01 -10.22 -17.71
CA ILE A 276 -1.28 -10.64 -18.90
C ILE A 276 -0.63 -9.42 -19.53
N GLN A 277 0.63 -9.58 -19.93
CA GLN A 277 1.40 -8.52 -20.56
C GLN A 277 1.88 -8.96 -21.93
N MET A 278 1.90 -8.01 -22.86
CA MET A 278 2.42 -8.20 -24.22
C MET A 278 3.33 -7.04 -24.53
N SER A 279 4.53 -7.30 -25.06
CA SER A 279 5.46 -6.27 -25.48
C SER A 279 5.62 -6.31 -26.99
N ALA A 280 5.57 -5.13 -27.61
CA ALA A 280 5.82 -4.91 -29.02
C ALA A 280 6.95 -3.89 -29.17
N VAL A 281 7.79 -4.07 -30.19
CA VAL A 281 8.81 -3.07 -30.55
C VAL A 281 8.09 -1.97 -31.33
N ALA A 282 7.77 -0.84 -30.71
CA ALA A 282 7.05 0.25 -31.36
C ALA A 282 7.97 1.09 -32.25
N ILE A 283 7.52 1.36 -33.48
CA ILE A 283 8.15 2.34 -34.37
C ILE A 283 7.24 3.57 -34.36
N GLN A 284 7.82 4.73 -34.05
CA GLN A 284 7.26 6.09 -34.07
C GLN A 284 5.73 6.23 -34.02
N VAL A 285 5.18 6.59 -32.86
CA VAL A 285 3.79 7.08 -32.72
C VAL A 285 3.73 8.61 -32.58
N GLN A 286 4.86 9.28 -32.32
CA GLN A 286 4.96 10.75 -32.25
C GLN A 286 6.30 11.24 -32.79
N ALA A 287 6.31 12.40 -33.48
CA ALA A 287 7.50 13.04 -34.04
C ALA A 287 8.59 13.41 -33.00
N ALA A 288 8.29 13.32 -31.70
CA ALA A 288 9.19 13.64 -30.60
C ALA A 288 9.94 12.43 -30.00
N LEU A 289 9.70 11.20 -30.47
CA LEU A 289 10.37 10.00 -29.97
C LEU A 289 11.44 9.49 -30.97
N PRO A 290 12.54 8.87 -30.49
CA PRO A 290 13.52 8.18 -31.33
C PRO A 290 12.86 7.12 -32.22
N PRO A 291 13.48 6.76 -33.36
CA PRO A 291 12.81 6.01 -34.43
C PRO A 291 12.30 4.61 -34.04
N ILE A 292 12.79 3.97 -32.97
CA ILE A 292 12.37 2.62 -32.54
C ILE A 292 12.45 2.53 -31.00
N VAL A 293 11.32 2.31 -30.33
CA VAL A 293 11.21 2.18 -28.86
C VAL A 293 10.20 1.09 -28.50
N SER A 294 10.46 0.25 -27.51
CA SER A 294 9.49 -0.79 -27.15
C SER A 294 8.34 -0.24 -26.30
N ALA A 295 7.16 -0.83 -26.47
CA ALA A 295 5.96 -0.50 -25.72
C ALA A 295 5.35 -1.75 -25.10
N VAL A 296 4.75 -1.60 -23.92
CA VAL A 296 4.10 -2.68 -23.18
C VAL A 296 2.59 -2.45 -23.17
N MET A 297 1.85 -3.49 -23.54
CA MET A 297 0.42 -3.59 -23.33
C MET A 297 0.18 -4.43 -22.08
N THR A 298 -0.44 -3.83 -21.06
CA THR A 298 -0.92 -4.56 -19.89
C THR A 298 -2.43 -4.70 -19.99
N ALA A 299 -2.90 -5.94 -20.04
CA ALA A 299 -4.32 -6.27 -20.11
C ALA A 299 -5.08 -5.76 -18.87
N THR A 300 -6.26 -5.14 -19.05
CA THR A 300 -7.14 -4.80 -17.91
C THR A 300 -7.56 -6.08 -17.16
N ALA A 301 -8.05 -5.97 -15.92
CA ALA A 301 -8.39 -7.15 -15.11
C ALA A 301 -9.45 -8.05 -15.79
N GLU A 302 -10.51 -7.47 -16.35
CA GLU A 302 -11.55 -8.20 -17.08
C GLU A 302 -10.99 -8.90 -18.34
N PHE A 303 -10.14 -8.18 -19.07
CA PHE A 303 -9.51 -8.68 -20.29
C PHE A 303 -8.45 -9.77 -20.00
N SER A 304 -7.72 -9.66 -18.89
CA SER A 304 -6.79 -10.67 -18.39
C SER A 304 -7.52 -11.96 -18.00
N GLY A 305 -8.69 -11.87 -17.36
CA GLY A 305 -9.52 -13.05 -17.05
C GLY A 305 -9.99 -13.80 -18.29
N TRP A 306 -10.35 -13.07 -19.35
CA TRP A 306 -10.78 -13.65 -20.62
C TRP A 306 -9.65 -14.43 -21.33
N ILE A 307 -8.47 -13.82 -21.46
CA ILE A 307 -7.31 -14.47 -22.08
C ILE A 307 -6.84 -15.65 -21.21
N SER A 308 -6.76 -15.50 -19.89
CA SER A 308 -6.33 -16.57 -18.97
C SER A 308 -7.22 -17.81 -19.12
N SER A 309 -8.53 -17.62 -19.25
CA SER A 309 -9.49 -18.70 -19.49
C SER A 309 -9.26 -19.40 -20.83
N ALA A 310 -8.88 -18.66 -21.89
CA ALA A 310 -8.56 -19.24 -23.19
C ALA A 310 -7.26 -20.06 -23.15
N LEU A 311 -6.20 -19.49 -22.57
CA LEU A 311 -4.92 -20.17 -22.37
C LEU A 311 -5.11 -21.45 -21.56
N TRP A 312 -5.82 -21.40 -20.43
CA TRP A 312 -6.06 -22.57 -19.59
C TRP A 312 -6.75 -23.71 -20.34
N ARG A 313 -7.85 -23.43 -21.06
CA ARG A 313 -8.57 -24.47 -21.84
C ARG A 313 -7.67 -25.09 -22.90
N ALA A 314 -6.88 -24.29 -23.59
CA ALA A 314 -5.96 -24.76 -24.61
C ALA A 314 -4.84 -25.61 -24.02
N VAL A 315 -4.22 -25.17 -22.91
CA VAL A 315 -3.21 -25.93 -22.18
C VAL A 315 -3.76 -27.28 -21.73
N VAL A 316 -4.96 -27.32 -21.15
CA VAL A 316 -5.60 -28.57 -20.73
C VAL A 316 -5.82 -29.49 -21.95
N GLY A 317 -6.39 -28.96 -23.05
CA GLY A 317 -6.64 -29.71 -24.28
C GLY A 317 -5.37 -30.29 -24.91
N VAL A 318 -4.34 -29.45 -25.11
CA VAL A 318 -3.05 -29.84 -25.68
C VAL A 318 -2.33 -30.84 -24.77
N SER A 319 -2.35 -30.64 -23.45
CA SER A 319 -1.70 -31.56 -22.51
C SER A 319 -2.35 -32.94 -22.51
N GLY A 320 -3.67 -33.02 -22.74
CA GLY A 320 -4.46 -34.26 -22.76
C GLY A 320 -4.51 -34.97 -24.11
N ALA A 321 -4.13 -34.30 -25.20
CA ALA A 321 -4.21 -34.87 -26.53
C ALA A 321 -3.23 -36.06 -26.74
N ALA A 322 -3.73 -37.09 -27.42
CA ALA A 322 -2.94 -38.24 -27.85
C ALA A 322 -2.09 -37.87 -29.08
N THR A 323 -0.81 -38.27 -29.08
CA THR A 323 0.17 -37.90 -30.12
C THR A 323 0.47 -39.02 -31.12
N ALA A 324 -0.40 -40.03 -31.24
CA ALA A 324 -0.21 -41.14 -32.17
C ALA A 324 -0.56 -40.69 -33.60
N THR A 325 0.44 -40.58 -34.48
CA THR A 325 0.23 -40.29 -35.90
C THR A 325 1.12 -41.19 -36.76
N THR A 326 0.63 -41.56 -37.95
CA THR A 326 1.39 -42.33 -38.94
C THR A 326 2.22 -41.46 -39.89
N ALA A 327 2.15 -40.13 -39.75
CA ALA A 327 2.73 -39.15 -40.69
C ALA A 327 4.12 -38.59 -40.27
N GLY A 328 4.81 -39.25 -39.34
CA GLY A 328 6.11 -38.82 -38.80
C GLY A 328 6.03 -38.23 -37.39
N ALA A 329 7.09 -37.57 -36.94
CA ALA A 329 7.15 -36.95 -35.60
C ALA A 329 6.25 -35.71 -35.54
N MET A 330 5.07 -35.88 -34.93
CA MET A 330 4.05 -34.84 -34.76
C MET A 330 3.78 -34.61 -33.28
N VAL A 331 3.30 -33.42 -32.95
CA VAL A 331 2.95 -33.03 -31.59
C VAL A 331 1.64 -32.27 -31.55
N ALA A 332 0.88 -32.43 -30.46
CA ALA A 332 -0.36 -31.70 -30.29
C ALA A 332 -0.09 -30.19 -30.12
N ALA A 333 -0.86 -29.37 -30.81
CA ALA A 333 -0.74 -27.92 -30.78
C ALA A 333 -2.10 -27.22 -30.75
N ALA A 334 -2.17 -25.99 -30.27
CA ALA A 334 -3.37 -25.15 -30.35
C ALA A 334 -3.01 -23.68 -30.47
N SER A 335 -3.70 -22.98 -31.39
CA SER A 335 -3.65 -21.53 -31.52
C SER A 335 -4.77 -20.91 -30.66
N THR A 336 -4.48 -19.84 -29.91
CA THR A 336 -5.38 -19.35 -28.85
C THR A 336 -5.77 -17.87 -28.95
N ILE A 337 -4.77 -17.01 -29.09
CA ILE A 337 -4.90 -15.56 -29.07
C ILE A 337 -4.45 -15.07 -30.44
N PHE A 338 -5.27 -14.25 -31.10
CA PHE A 338 -4.90 -13.60 -32.36
C PHE A 338 -4.66 -12.11 -32.12
N PHE A 339 -3.52 -11.64 -32.62
CA PHE A 339 -3.13 -10.24 -32.64
C PHE A 339 -3.43 -9.69 -34.03
N SER A 340 -4.40 -8.78 -34.11
CA SER A 340 -4.82 -8.20 -35.38
C SER A 340 -4.28 -6.78 -35.54
N PRO A 341 -3.77 -6.41 -36.73
CA PRO A 341 -3.69 -5.02 -37.14
C PRO A 341 -5.07 -4.37 -37.09
N ARG A 342 -5.14 -3.05 -36.88
CA ARG A 342 -6.40 -2.29 -36.81
C ARG A 342 -7.25 -2.52 -38.07
N ALA A 343 -8.54 -2.81 -37.91
CA ALA A 343 -9.44 -3.06 -39.03
C ALA A 343 -9.66 -1.81 -39.89
N GLY A 344 -9.45 -1.92 -41.22
CA GLY A 344 -9.83 -0.89 -42.21
C GLY A 344 -8.72 -0.32 -43.12
N GLY A 345 -7.47 -0.78 -43.04
CA GLY A 345 -6.43 -0.45 -44.04
C GLY A 345 -6.09 -1.67 -44.89
N GLY A 346 -5.73 -1.49 -46.16
CA GLY A 346 -5.32 -2.57 -47.06
C GLY A 346 -3.96 -3.17 -46.67
N ASN A 347 -3.16 -3.67 -47.63
CA ASN A 347 -1.80 -4.19 -47.36
C ASN A 347 -0.85 -3.15 -46.72
N ASP A 348 -1.22 -1.88 -46.79
CA ASP A 348 -0.69 -0.68 -46.13
C ASP A 348 -1.00 -0.58 -44.62
N SER A 349 -1.82 -1.47 -44.06
CA SER A 349 -2.08 -1.59 -42.61
C SER A 349 -1.03 -2.41 -41.83
N LYS A 350 -0.06 -3.02 -42.53
CA LYS A 350 1.14 -3.62 -41.93
C LYS A 350 2.11 -2.53 -41.49
N VAL A 351 1.74 -1.79 -40.44
CA VAL A 351 2.60 -0.77 -39.84
C VAL A 351 3.78 -1.47 -39.17
N PRO A 352 5.04 -1.24 -39.61
CA PRO A 352 6.22 -1.78 -38.94
C PRO A 352 6.21 -1.41 -37.44
N GLY A 353 6.58 -2.36 -36.58
CA GLY A 353 6.66 -2.13 -35.13
C GLY A 353 5.35 -2.30 -34.35
N ARG A 354 4.39 -3.09 -34.85
CA ARG A 354 3.18 -3.49 -34.06
C ARG A 354 3.14 -4.97 -33.70
N ASP A 355 4.13 -5.73 -34.16
CA ASP A 355 4.25 -7.14 -33.87
C ASP A 355 4.58 -7.34 -32.38
N ILE A 356 3.83 -8.25 -31.74
CA ILE A 356 4.13 -8.71 -30.38
C ILE A 356 5.37 -9.58 -30.43
N GLU A 357 6.38 -9.21 -29.65
CA GLU A 357 7.67 -9.90 -29.54
C GLU A 357 7.75 -10.77 -28.28
N MET A 358 6.90 -10.50 -27.29
CA MET A 358 6.89 -11.20 -26.02
C MET A 358 5.50 -11.19 -25.39
N MET A 359 5.12 -12.30 -24.76
CA MET A 359 3.94 -12.39 -23.88
C MET A 359 4.34 -12.96 -22.53
N ALA A 360 3.84 -12.36 -21.46
CA ALA A 360 4.03 -12.80 -20.08
C ALA A 360 2.67 -13.05 -19.42
N ALA A 361 2.54 -14.17 -18.73
CA ALA A 361 1.33 -14.56 -17.99
C ALA A 361 1.70 -15.43 -16.79
N GLN A 362 0.78 -15.61 -15.83
CA GLN A 362 1.02 -16.50 -14.69
C GLN A 362 1.38 -17.92 -15.15
N ALA A 363 2.51 -18.43 -14.68
CA ALA A 363 3.04 -19.73 -15.09
C ALA A 363 2.11 -20.89 -14.71
N CYS A 364 1.29 -20.72 -13.67
CA CYS A 364 0.29 -21.69 -13.25
C CYS A 364 -0.70 -22.04 -14.39
N LEU A 365 -0.98 -21.11 -15.31
CA LEU A 365 -1.86 -21.34 -16.47
C LEU A 365 -1.33 -22.42 -17.43
N PHE A 366 -0.03 -22.69 -17.41
CA PHE A 366 0.66 -23.61 -18.31
C PHE A 366 0.95 -24.98 -17.67
N THR A 367 0.56 -25.16 -16.40
CA THR A 367 0.75 -26.42 -15.65
C THR A 367 -0.31 -27.47 -15.93
N ALA A 368 -1.39 -27.11 -16.63
CA ALA A 368 -2.61 -27.91 -16.78
C ALA A 368 -3.21 -28.38 -15.43
N GLY A 369 -2.91 -27.69 -14.32
CA GLY A 369 -3.37 -28.06 -12.97
C GLY A 369 -2.66 -29.28 -12.38
N LYS A 370 -1.57 -29.73 -13.01
CA LYS A 370 -0.86 -30.97 -12.66
C LYS A 370 0.43 -30.72 -11.87
N LEU A 371 0.86 -29.46 -11.76
CA LEU A 371 2.16 -29.11 -11.20
C LEU A 371 2.08 -27.84 -10.34
N SER A 372 2.72 -27.88 -9.18
CA SER A 372 2.98 -26.71 -8.34
C SER A 372 4.35 -26.13 -8.69
N ILE A 373 4.45 -24.80 -8.77
CA ILE A 373 5.71 -24.08 -9.03
C ILE A 373 6.09 -23.37 -7.74
N GLU A 374 7.26 -23.68 -7.20
CA GLU A 374 7.72 -23.16 -5.91
C GLU A 374 8.96 -22.28 -6.03
N PRO A 375 9.11 -21.24 -5.20
CA PRO A 375 10.32 -20.43 -5.16
C PRO A 375 11.57 -21.28 -4.88
N GLY A 376 12.67 -20.97 -5.56
CA GLY A 376 13.96 -21.66 -5.46
C GLY A 376 14.19 -22.74 -6.53
N MET A 377 13.18 -23.08 -7.34
CA MET A 377 13.37 -23.93 -8.52
C MET A 377 14.24 -23.22 -9.56
N LYS A 378 15.19 -23.94 -10.19
CA LYS A 378 16.02 -23.42 -11.30
C LYS A 378 15.44 -23.72 -12.69
N SER A 379 14.51 -24.66 -12.77
CA SER A 379 13.82 -25.04 -13.99
C SER A 379 12.49 -25.71 -13.64
N VAL A 380 11.51 -25.62 -14.52
CA VAL A 380 10.18 -26.22 -14.38
C VAL A 380 9.86 -27.05 -15.61
N GLY A 381 9.38 -28.28 -15.42
CA GLY A 381 8.88 -29.12 -16.51
C GLY A 381 7.43 -28.78 -16.86
N LEU A 382 7.20 -27.87 -17.79
CA LEU A 382 5.84 -27.51 -18.21
C LEU A 382 5.30 -28.53 -19.22
N PRO A 383 4.07 -29.05 -19.06
CA PRO A 383 3.46 -30.00 -20.00
C PRO A 383 3.08 -29.36 -21.35
N VAL A 384 2.99 -28.03 -21.38
CA VAL A 384 2.72 -27.23 -22.57
C VAL A 384 3.62 -26.00 -22.55
N ARG A 385 4.30 -25.73 -23.66
CA ARG A 385 5.09 -24.50 -23.88
C ARG A 385 4.48 -23.71 -25.03
N GLY A 386 4.72 -22.40 -25.06
CA GLY A 386 4.17 -21.49 -26.05
C GLY A 386 5.24 -20.72 -26.81
N TYR A 387 4.91 -20.31 -28.03
CA TYR A 387 5.66 -19.31 -28.78
C TYR A 387 4.70 -18.44 -29.59
N ILE A 388 5.16 -17.24 -29.95
CA ILE A 388 4.41 -16.33 -30.80
C ILE A 388 4.76 -16.62 -32.26
N THR A 389 3.77 -16.83 -33.11
CA THR A 389 3.95 -17.08 -34.55
C THR A 389 3.08 -16.17 -35.40
N LYS A 390 3.29 -16.17 -36.72
CA LYS A 390 2.38 -15.57 -37.70
C LYS A 390 1.63 -16.67 -38.44
N GLU A 391 0.32 -16.52 -38.53
CA GLU A 391 -0.56 -17.38 -39.32
C GLU A 391 -0.48 -16.97 -40.80
N SER A 392 -0.98 -17.84 -41.69
CA SER A 392 -0.95 -17.62 -43.15
C SER A 392 -1.72 -16.38 -43.61
N ASP A 393 -2.69 -15.92 -42.83
CA ASP A 393 -3.45 -14.68 -43.06
C ASP A 393 -2.74 -13.41 -42.54
N GLY A 394 -1.54 -13.57 -41.98
CA GLY A 394 -0.71 -12.49 -41.46
C GLY A 394 -1.05 -12.04 -40.03
N ARG A 395 -2.06 -12.62 -39.37
CA ARG A 395 -2.31 -12.39 -37.94
C ARG A 395 -1.24 -13.09 -37.11
N GLN A 396 -0.76 -12.45 -36.05
CA GLN A 396 0.08 -13.18 -35.10
C GLN A 396 -0.79 -13.99 -34.15
N SER A 397 -0.27 -15.11 -33.67
CA SER A 397 -0.95 -15.95 -32.69
C SER A 397 -0.02 -16.50 -31.62
N VAL A 398 -0.59 -16.92 -30.49
CA VAL A 398 0.10 -17.74 -29.50
C VAL A 398 -0.16 -19.20 -29.81
N MET A 399 0.89 -19.89 -30.26
CA MET A 399 0.89 -21.32 -30.52
C MET A 399 1.36 -22.05 -29.28
N LEU A 400 0.53 -22.95 -28.77
CA LEU A 400 0.83 -23.80 -27.62
C LEU A 400 1.13 -25.21 -28.12
N VAL A 401 2.24 -25.80 -27.67
CA VAL A 401 2.70 -27.13 -28.08
C VAL A 401 2.89 -28.03 -26.88
N LYS A 402 2.47 -29.30 -27.02
CA LYS A 402 2.69 -30.33 -26.00
C LYS A 402 4.19 -30.61 -25.86
N THR A 403 4.66 -30.82 -24.64
CA THR A 403 6.06 -31.15 -24.35
C THR A 403 6.22 -32.62 -23.96
N GLY A 404 7.47 -33.10 -23.92
CA GLY A 404 7.78 -34.49 -23.55
C GLY A 404 7.49 -35.50 -24.66
N SER A 405 7.22 -35.03 -25.88
CA SER A 405 7.00 -35.82 -27.08
C SER A 405 7.71 -35.18 -28.27
N GLY A 406 8.39 -35.97 -29.10
CA GLY A 406 8.98 -35.53 -30.37
C GLY A 406 9.98 -34.38 -30.23
N ASP A 407 11.09 -34.57 -29.51
CA ASP A 407 12.18 -33.59 -29.28
C ASP A 407 11.77 -32.23 -28.68
N VAL A 408 10.50 -32.01 -28.35
CA VAL A 408 10.03 -30.82 -27.62
C VAL A 408 10.24 -31.01 -26.12
N PHE A 409 11.31 -30.44 -25.58
CA PHE A 409 11.65 -30.54 -24.16
C PHE A 409 10.63 -29.82 -23.25
N ALA A 410 10.30 -30.43 -22.12
CA ALA A 410 9.41 -29.83 -21.11
C ALA A 410 10.08 -28.76 -20.24
N THR A 411 11.42 -28.81 -20.17
CA THR A 411 12.22 -27.98 -19.27
C THR A 411 12.21 -26.51 -19.68
N VAL A 412 11.72 -25.65 -18.79
CA VAL A 412 11.77 -24.20 -18.91
C VAL A 412 12.68 -23.64 -17.81
N PRO A 413 13.67 -22.80 -18.12
CA PRO A 413 14.57 -22.22 -17.12
C PRO A 413 13.83 -21.21 -16.23
N VAL A 414 14.17 -21.18 -14.95
CA VAL A 414 13.77 -20.12 -14.01
C VAL A 414 14.91 -19.12 -13.91
N LEU A 415 14.67 -17.89 -14.35
CA LEU A 415 15.65 -16.81 -14.37
C LEU A 415 15.36 -15.81 -13.25
N ASN A 416 16.44 -15.26 -12.68
CA ASN A 416 16.36 -14.18 -11.70
C ASN A 416 16.58 -12.85 -12.39
N ALA A 417 15.88 -11.82 -11.93
CA ALA A 417 16.08 -10.46 -12.39
C ALA A 417 17.14 -9.76 -11.51
N VAL A 418 18.04 -9.01 -12.15
CA VAL A 418 19.09 -8.26 -11.46
C VAL A 418 18.78 -6.77 -11.53
N ARG A 419 18.60 -6.13 -10.37
CA ARG A 419 18.40 -4.68 -10.26
C ARG A 419 19.60 -3.91 -10.78
N ASP A 420 19.37 -3.09 -11.80
CA ASP A 420 20.26 -2.01 -12.19
C ASP A 420 20.08 -0.86 -11.18
N LYS A 421 21.17 -0.49 -10.49
CA LYS A 421 21.15 0.55 -9.46
C LYS A 421 21.01 1.95 -10.05
N ALA A 422 21.48 2.18 -11.27
CA ALA A 422 21.45 3.48 -11.91
C ALA A 422 20.04 3.85 -12.36
N THR A 423 19.29 2.86 -12.88
CA THR A 423 17.93 3.08 -13.38
C THR A 423 16.85 2.66 -12.38
N GLY A 424 17.15 1.73 -11.48
CA GLY A 424 16.17 1.09 -10.62
C GLY A 424 15.25 0.10 -11.35
N LEU A 425 15.55 -0.25 -12.61
CA LEU A 425 14.88 -1.32 -13.36
C LEU A 425 15.56 -2.66 -13.05
N ASP A 426 14.85 -3.78 -13.24
CA ASP A 426 15.47 -5.11 -13.19
C ASP A 426 15.80 -5.61 -14.61
N LYS A 427 16.93 -6.30 -14.77
CA LYS A 427 17.41 -6.88 -16.03
C LYS A 427 17.37 -8.41 -15.95
N ILE A 428 16.80 -9.06 -16.96
CA ILE A 428 16.80 -10.51 -17.13
C ILE A 428 17.59 -10.84 -18.40
N THR A 429 18.66 -11.61 -18.26
CA THR A 429 19.42 -12.16 -19.39
C THR A 429 18.83 -13.53 -19.76
N VAL A 430 18.15 -13.60 -20.90
CA VAL A 430 17.63 -14.84 -21.48
C VAL A 430 18.75 -15.52 -22.26
N PRO A 431 19.12 -16.76 -21.94
CA PRO A 431 20.25 -17.42 -22.58
C PRO A 431 19.97 -17.72 -24.06
N ALA A 432 21.04 -17.84 -24.84
CA ALA A 432 20.97 -18.36 -26.20
C ALA A 432 20.50 -19.82 -26.20
N VAL A 433 19.63 -20.17 -27.15
CA VAL A 433 19.20 -21.55 -27.44
C VAL A 433 19.56 -21.90 -28.88
N ALA A 434 19.52 -23.18 -29.24
CA ALA A 434 19.85 -23.61 -30.60
C ALA A 434 18.94 -22.92 -31.64
N GLY A 435 19.48 -21.96 -32.41
CA GLY A 435 18.71 -21.17 -33.38
C GLY A 435 18.19 -19.82 -32.88
N ALA A 436 18.47 -19.39 -31.64
CA ALA A 436 18.16 -18.05 -31.13
C ALA A 436 19.25 -17.53 -30.16
N PRO A 437 19.85 -16.34 -30.36
CA PRO A 437 20.86 -15.76 -29.46
C PRO A 437 20.28 -15.29 -28.12
N SER A 438 21.18 -14.89 -27.21
CA SER A 438 20.84 -14.26 -25.94
C SER A 438 20.02 -12.98 -26.12
N ARG A 439 19.10 -12.70 -25.18
CA ARG A 439 18.27 -11.49 -25.16
C ARG A 439 18.26 -10.86 -23.78
N THR A 440 18.25 -9.53 -23.73
CA THR A 440 18.03 -8.77 -22.49
C THR A 440 16.58 -8.32 -22.41
N ILE A 441 15.93 -8.56 -21.26
CA ILE A 441 14.59 -8.04 -20.94
C ILE A 441 14.71 -7.12 -19.72
N LEU A 442 14.13 -5.93 -19.83
CA LEU A 442 14.00 -4.96 -18.75
C LEU A 442 12.63 -5.14 -18.09
N VAL A 443 12.60 -5.14 -16.76
CA VAL A 443 11.39 -5.21 -15.95
C VAL A 443 11.30 -3.94 -15.12
N ASN A 444 10.19 -3.22 -15.23
CA ASN A 444 9.86 -2.12 -14.33
C ASN A 444 9.24 -2.70 -13.04
N PRO A 445 9.93 -2.62 -11.88
CA PRO A 445 9.44 -3.21 -10.64
C PRO A 445 8.32 -2.38 -9.97
N VAL A 446 7.96 -1.23 -10.53
CA VAL A 446 6.82 -0.42 -10.08
C VAL A 446 5.52 -1.15 -10.44
N PRO A 447 4.63 -1.40 -9.46
CA PRO A 447 3.38 -2.11 -9.73
C PRO A 447 2.46 -1.29 -10.64
N VAL A 448 1.88 -1.94 -11.64
CA VAL A 448 0.83 -1.37 -12.51
C VAL A 448 -0.49 -2.11 -12.30
N GLY A 449 -1.62 -1.45 -12.57
CA GLY A 449 -2.96 -2.06 -12.50
C GLY A 449 -3.93 -1.33 -11.56
N PRO A 450 -5.17 -1.83 -11.42
CA PRO A 450 -6.23 -1.16 -10.65
C PRO A 450 -5.96 -1.06 -9.15
N THR A 451 -5.06 -1.89 -8.62
CA THR A 451 -4.62 -1.88 -7.23
C THR A 451 -3.30 -1.13 -7.02
N ALA A 452 -2.68 -0.60 -8.09
CA ALA A 452 -1.50 0.23 -7.97
C ALA A 452 -1.87 1.59 -7.33
N PRO A 453 -0.99 2.18 -6.49
CA PRO A 453 -1.23 3.50 -5.91
C PRO A 453 -1.54 4.54 -6.99
N SER A 454 -2.56 5.37 -6.78
CA SER A 454 -2.94 6.40 -7.75
C SER A 454 -1.87 7.48 -7.86
N HIS A 455 -1.39 7.74 -9.07
CA HIS A 455 -0.51 8.86 -9.38
C HIS A 455 -1.31 10.17 -9.45
N THR A 456 -1.75 10.65 -8.29
CA THR A 456 -2.12 12.07 -8.13
C THR A 456 -0.81 12.87 -8.16
N GLY A 457 -0.76 14.03 -8.81
CA GLY A 457 0.48 14.79 -9.11
C GLY A 457 1.40 15.20 -7.95
N ASN A 458 1.17 14.70 -6.73
CA ASN A 458 2.03 14.79 -5.55
C ASN A 458 2.82 13.49 -5.25
N GLY A 459 2.84 12.52 -6.17
CA GLY A 459 3.59 11.27 -6.01
C GLY A 459 5.11 11.44 -6.12
N SER A 460 5.87 10.58 -5.43
CA SER A 460 7.32 10.46 -5.68
C SER A 460 7.58 10.06 -7.14
N PRO A 461 8.69 10.53 -7.75
CA PRO A 461 8.98 10.24 -9.16
C PRO A 461 9.15 8.74 -9.35
N VAL A 462 8.56 8.15 -10.39
CA VAL A 462 8.72 6.72 -10.73
C VAL A 462 8.93 6.55 -12.24
N PRO A 463 9.63 5.50 -12.71
CA PRO A 463 9.73 5.18 -14.13
C PRO A 463 8.37 4.81 -14.73
N VAL A 464 8.10 5.33 -15.93
CA VAL A 464 6.89 5.04 -16.70
C VAL A 464 7.28 4.24 -17.93
N THR A 465 6.70 3.05 -18.10
CA THR A 465 6.80 2.31 -19.36
C THR A 465 5.83 2.85 -20.39
N LEU A 466 6.26 2.92 -21.65
CA LEU A 466 5.39 3.29 -22.76
C LEU A 466 4.23 2.31 -22.91
N VAL A 467 3.02 2.85 -23.04
CA VAL A 467 1.79 2.05 -23.24
C VAL A 467 1.57 1.81 -24.73
N HIS A 468 1.32 0.56 -25.10
CA HIS A 468 0.98 0.20 -26.47
C HIS A 468 -0.53 0.39 -26.74
N THR A 469 -0.90 1.22 -27.73
CA THR A 469 -2.30 1.56 -28.06
C THR A 469 -2.78 1.10 -29.45
N GLY A 470 -1.95 0.40 -30.23
CA GLY A 470 -2.16 0.19 -31.67
C GLY A 470 -2.64 -1.20 -32.15
N THR A 471 -2.70 -2.22 -31.28
CA THR A 471 -2.95 -3.62 -31.67
C THR A 471 -4.24 -4.08 -31.01
N GLU A 472 -5.17 -4.59 -31.84
CA GLU A 472 -6.40 -5.17 -31.33
C GLU A 472 -6.17 -6.64 -31.00
N LEU A 473 -6.66 -7.04 -29.83
CA LEU A 473 -6.53 -8.40 -29.34
C LEU A 473 -7.88 -9.12 -29.47
N LYS A 474 -7.87 -10.27 -30.14
CA LYS A 474 -9.06 -11.12 -30.28
C LYS A 474 -8.73 -12.53 -29.85
N LYS A 475 -9.64 -13.16 -29.09
CA LYS A 475 -9.59 -14.58 -28.81
C LYS A 475 -9.91 -15.35 -30.10
N ALA A 476 -9.35 -16.54 -30.25
CA ALA A 476 -9.81 -17.49 -31.25
C ALA A 476 -11.31 -17.81 -31.06
N ASP A 477 -12.08 -17.73 -32.15
CA ASP A 477 -13.50 -18.09 -32.18
C ASP A 477 -13.72 -19.55 -31.74
N SER A 478 -12.74 -20.41 -32.02
CA SER A 478 -12.65 -21.77 -31.50
C SER A 478 -11.19 -22.14 -31.23
N ILE A 479 -10.93 -22.76 -30.07
CA ILE A 479 -9.62 -23.33 -29.74
C ILE A 479 -9.66 -24.79 -30.18
N VAL A 480 -9.03 -25.09 -31.31
CA VAL A 480 -8.94 -26.45 -31.85
C VAL A 480 -7.55 -26.98 -31.56
N THR A 481 -7.48 -28.16 -30.94
CA THR A 481 -6.21 -28.88 -30.81
C THR A 481 -5.94 -29.61 -32.12
N THR A 482 -4.82 -29.29 -32.75
CA THR A 482 -4.35 -29.88 -33.99
C THR A 482 -3.05 -30.66 -33.75
N THR A 483 -2.49 -31.24 -34.80
CA THR A 483 -1.13 -31.82 -34.77
C THR A 483 -0.22 -30.98 -35.65
N LEU A 484 0.97 -30.69 -35.15
CA LEU A 484 2.00 -29.90 -35.82
C LEU A 484 3.26 -30.78 -36.01
N PRO A 485 3.91 -30.76 -37.18
CA PRO A 485 5.21 -31.41 -37.36
C PRO A 485 6.25 -30.82 -36.42
N VAL A 486 7.04 -31.67 -35.77
CA VAL A 486 8.12 -31.23 -34.86
C VAL A 486 9.13 -30.32 -35.56
N ALA A 487 9.38 -30.56 -36.85
CA ALA A 487 10.29 -29.75 -37.66
C ALA A 487 9.83 -28.29 -37.85
N ASP A 488 8.52 -28.03 -37.72
CA ASP A 488 7.93 -26.71 -37.88
C ASP A 488 7.94 -25.90 -36.57
N ILE A 489 8.35 -26.53 -35.46
CA ILE A 489 8.45 -25.86 -34.17
C ILE A 489 9.79 -25.12 -34.11
N PRO A 490 9.76 -23.78 -33.92
CA PRO A 490 10.98 -23.01 -33.77
C PRO A 490 11.65 -23.31 -32.43
N ALA A 491 12.90 -22.88 -32.30
CA ALA A 491 13.57 -22.90 -31.01
C ALA A 491 12.77 -22.10 -29.97
N LEU A 492 12.29 -22.79 -28.94
CA LEU A 492 11.49 -22.19 -27.88
C LEU A 492 12.41 -21.42 -26.93
N GLN A 493 12.43 -20.09 -27.07
CA GLN A 493 13.11 -19.18 -26.16
C GLN A 493 12.08 -18.59 -25.20
N ASP A 494 11.89 -19.28 -24.08
CA ASP A 494 10.92 -18.98 -23.04
C ASP A 494 11.55 -19.22 -21.66
N PHE A 495 11.00 -18.61 -20.63
CA PHE A 495 11.50 -18.73 -19.27
C PHE A 495 10.42 -18.44 -18.24
N ILE A 496 10.70 -18.75 -16.97
CA ILE A 496 9.90 -18.33 -15.83
C ILE A 496 10.74 -17.36 -14.99
N TYR A 497 10.13 -16.31 -14.46
CA TYR A 497 10.73 -15.50 -13.39
C TYR A 497 9.71 -15.22 -12.30
N TRP A 498 10.17 -14.77 -11.13
CA TRP A 498 9.30 -14.42 -10.02
C TRP A 498 9.10 -12.91 -9.93
N GLN A 499 7.88 -12.48 -9.64
CA GLN A 499 7.58 -11.10 -9.26
C GLN A 499 6.78 -11.09 -7.94
N PRO A 500 6.77 -9.98 -7.20
CA PRO A 500 5.86 -9.86 -6.07
C PRO A 500 4.40 -9.92 -6.50
N ASP A 501 3.57 -10.57 -5.70
CA ASP A 501 2.13 -10.69 -5.97
C ASP A 501 1.36 -9.38 -5.74
N VAL A 502 0.03 -9.45 -5.90
CA VAL A 502 -0.89 -8.32 -5.72
C VAL A 502 -0.91 -7.76 -4.29
N THR A 503 -0.60 -8.59 -3.29
CA THR A 503 -0.55 -8.18 -1.88
C THR A 503 0.76 -7.46 -1.55
N GLY A 504 1.82 -7.69 -2.35
CA GLY A 504 3.16 -7.22 -2.07
C GLY A 504 3.81 -7.92 -0.86
N THR A 505 3.25 -9.06 -0.44
CA THR A 505 3.78 -9.90 0.64
C THR A 505 4.10 -11.33 0.18
N GLY A 506 3.52 -11.76 -0.94
CA GLY A 506 3.83 -13.02 -1.60
C GLY A 506 4.58 -12.82 -2.92
N VAL A 507 4.79 -13.92 -3.64
CA VAL A 507 5.40 -13.95 -4.98
C VAL A 507 4.58 -14.82 -5.91
N GLU A 508 4.60 -14.50 -7.20
CA GLU A 508 3.96 -15.30 -8.24
C GLU A 508 4.94 -15.62 -9.39
N PRO A 509 4.90 -16.83 -9.96
CA PRO A 509 5.75 -17.20 -11.08
C PRO A 509 5.09 -16.73 -12.40
N ILE A 510 5.87 -16.06 -13.22
CA ILE A 510 5.45 -15.54 -14.53
C ILE A 510 6.17 -16.31 -15.63
N TYR A 511 5.41 -16.94 -16.51
CA TYR A 511 5.93 -17.58 -17.72
C TYR A 511 5.96 -16.56 -18.85
N VAL A 512 7.13 -16.41 -19.45
CA VAL A 512 7.42 -15.47 -20.54
C VAL A 512 7.79 -16.26 -21.78
N MET A 513 7.09 -16.02 -22.87
CA MET A 513 7.39 -16.60 -24.18
C MET A 513 7.75 -15.51 -25.17
N LEU A 514 8.77 -15.76 -25.97
CA LEU A 514 9.26 -14.82 -26.96
C LEU A 514 8.93 -15.28 -28.37
N ARG A 515 8.85 -14.31 -29.27
CA ARG A 515 8.75 -14.55 -30.70
C ARG A 515 10.10 -15.02 -31.25
N PRO A 516 10.11 -16.05 -32.12
CA PRO A 516 11.27 -16.40 -32.92
C PRO A 516 11.77 -15.21 -33.76
N TYR A 517 13.06 -15.20 -34.09
CA TYR A 517 13.70 -14.10 -34.79
C TYR A 517 13.14 -13.78 -36.18
N GLY A 518 12.34 -14.66 -36.78
CA GLY A 518 11.66 -14.42 -38.06
C GLY A 518 11.14 -15.73 -38.66
N GLU A 519 10.55 -15.66 -39.84
CA GLU A 519 10.20 -16.85 -40.62
C GLU A 519 11.48 -17.58 -41.04
N THR A 520 11.46 -18.91 -41.04
CA THR A 520 12.59 -19.75 -41.45
C THR A 520 12.10 -20.83 -42.41
N ASN A 521 12.89 -21.14 -43.44
CA ASN A 521 12.58 -22.19 -44.43
C ASN A 521 13.69 -23.26 -44.54
N ALA A 522 14.80 -23.08 -43.83
CA ALA A 522 15.93 -23.98 -43.86
C ALA A 522 16.63 -24.04 -42.50
N LYS A 523 17.36 -25.13 -42.28
CA LYS A 523 18.27 -25.30 -41.16
C LYS A 523 19.71 -25.37 -41.67
N GLY A 524 20.59 -24.56 -41.10
CA GLY A 524 22.02 -24.55 -41.43
C GLY A 524 22.66 -25.90 -41.13
N LYS A 525 23.47 -26.40 -42.05
CA LYS A 525 24.13 -27.71 -41.95
C LYS A 525 25.23 -27.68 -40.90
N TYR A 526 25.99 -26.60 -40.81
CA TYR A 526 27.14 -26.47 -39.91
C TYR A 526 26.78 -25.76 -38.60
N SER A 527 26.01 -24.68 -38.70
CA SER A 527 25.56 -23.89 -37.55
C SER A 527 24.42 -24.55 -36.77
N GLY A 528 23.60 -25.36 -37.44
CA GLY A 528 22.38 -25.94 -36.87
C GLY A 528 21.26 -24.92 -36.64
N ARG A 529 21.42 -23.66 -37.08
CA ARG A 529 20.46 -22.58 -36.87
C ARG A 529 19.37 -22.59 -37.93
N ASN A 530 18.13 -22.29 -37.56
CA ASN A 530 17.04 -22.08 -38.51
C ASN A 530 17.15 -20.67 -39.10
N TYR A 531 16.98 -20.56 -40.42
CA TYR A 531 17.03 -19.29 -41.14
C TYR A 531 16.19 -19.33 -42.43
N ASN A 532 16.02 -18.19 -43.07
CA ASN A 532 15.37 -18.07 -44.37
C ASN A 532 16.41 -17.81 -45.47
N THR A 533 16.57 -18.78 -46.37
CA THR A 533 17.52 -18.72 -47.49
C THR A 533 17.21 -17.60 -48.48
N GLU A 534 15.93 -17.27 -48.67
CA GLU A 534 15.47 -16.24 -49.61
C GLU A 534 15.67 -14.83 -49.03
N LYS A 535 15.73 -14.71 -47.70
CA LYS A 535 15.95 -13.44 -46.98
C LYS A 535 17.37 -13.29 -46.41
N ALA A 536 18.31 -14.11 -46.88
CA ALA A 536 19.69 -14.15 -46.36
C ALA A 536 20.69 -13.23 -47.09
N GLY A 537 20.24 -12.41 -48.05
CA GLY A 537 21.11 -11.53 -48.82
C GLY A 537 21.96 -12.27 -49.88
N GLY A 538 21.42 -13.35 -50.44
CA GLY A 538 22.03 -14.15 -51.50
C GLY A 538 22.26 -15.62 -51.11
N PRO A 539 22.64 -16.49 -52.07
CA PRO A 539 22.84 -17.91 -51.82
C PRO A 539 24.02 -18.17 -50.87
N ILE A 540 24.03 -19.35 -50.25
CA ILE A 540 25.20 -19.86 -49.51
C ILE A 540 26.32 -20.15 -50.52
N GLN A 541 27.53 -19.72 -50.21
CA GLN A 541 28.75 -19.96 -50.97
C GLN A 541 29.68 -20.90 -50.20
N ASN A 542 30.57 -21.60 -50.88
CA ASN A 542 31.54 -22.47 -50.22
C ASN A 542 32.87 -21.72 -50.05
N LEU A 543 32.95 -20.85 -49.04
CA LEU A 543 34.08 -19.96 -48.81
C LEU A 543 35.10 -20.55 -47.83
N ASP A 544 36.33 -20.04 -47.90
CA ASP A 544 37.41 -20.40 -46.98
C ASP A 544 38.03 -19.13 -46.39
N TRP A 545 38.05 -19.07 -45.06
CA TRP A 545 38.61 -17.97 -44.30
C TRP A 545 40.13 -18.10 -44.10
N LYS A 546 40.71 -19.30 -44.28
CA LYS A 546 42.12 -19.59 -43.92
C LYS A 546 43.13 -18.75 -44.69
N THR A 547 42.81 -18.41 -45.93
CA THR A 547 43.68 -17.65 -46.85
C THR A 547 43.47 -16.13 -46.76
N ALA A 548 42.55 -15.68 -45.89
CA ALA A 548 42.26 -14.26 -45.75
C ALA A 548 43.48 -13.46 -45.29
N LYS A 549 43.70 -12.33 -45.98
CA LYS A 549 44.68 -11.31 -45.59
C LYS A 549 43.93 -10.14 -44.97
N ILE A 550 44.32 -9.81 -43.73
CA ILE A 550 43.76 -8.67 -43.01
C ILE A 550 44.41 -7.41 -43.57
N ASP A 551 43.59 -6.50 -44.09
CA ASP A 551 44.04 -5.21 -44.60
C ASP A 551 43.22 -4.05 -44.00
N ARG A 552 43.70 -2.82 -44.21
CA ARG A 552 43.06 -1.61 -43.65
C ARG A 552 41.64 -1.41 -44.18
N THR A 553 41.36 -1.77 -45.43
CA THR A 553 40.04 -1.61 -46.05
C THR A 553 39.03 -2.56 -45.43
N GLY A 554 39.41 -3.82 -45.24
CA GLY A 554 38.54 -4.81 -44.61
C GLY A 554 38.31 -4.52 -43.14
N VAL A 555 39.32 -4.07 -42.38
CA VAL A 555 39.10 -3.64 -40.98
C VAL A 555 38.13 -2.44 -40.93
N GLY A 556 38.18 -1.53 -41.92
CA GLY A 556 37.18 -0.47 -42.08
C GLY A 556 35.76 -1.01 -42.27
N LYS A 557 35.59 -2.07 -43.08
CA LYS A 557 34.29 -2.74 -43.29
C LYS A 557 33.80 -3.44 -42.01
N VAL A 558 34.70 -4.11 -41.27
CA VAL A 558 34.37 -4.73 -39.98
C VAL A 558 33.79 -3.67 -39.04
N LYS A 559 34.50 -2.56 -38.83
CA LYS A 559 34.03 -1.44 -37.98
C LYS A 559 32.69 -0.88 -38.44
N LEU A 560 32.49 -0.76 -39.75
CA LEU A 560 31.25 -0.25 -40.32
C LEU A 560 30.06 -1.17 -40.04
N HIS A 561 30.26 -2.49 -40.11
CA HIS A 561 29.21 -3.47 -39.83
C HIS A 561 28.92 -3.58 -38.34
N THR A 562 29.95 -3.76 -37.51
CA THR A 562 29.79 -3.90 -36.06
C THR A 562 29.27 -2.62 -35.42
N GLY A 563 29.65 -1.44 -35.94
CA GLY A 563 29.20 -0.13 -35.46
C GLY A 563 27.74 0.19 -35.76
N ARG A 564 27.03 -0.65 -36.54
CA ARG A 564 25.58 -0.57 -36.72
C ARG A 564 24.83 -0.92 -35.42
N PHE A 565 25.43 -1.75 -34.57
CA PHE A 565 24.77 -2.31 -33.39
C PHE A 565 25.13 -1.55 -32.12
N ALA A 566 24.44 -1.88 -31.01
CA ALA A 566 24.84 -1.40 -29.70
C ALA A 566 26.30 -1.77 -29.41
N GLU A 567 26.99 -0.90 -28.68
CA GLU A 567 28.41 -1.03 -28.44
C GLU A 567 28.73 -2.33 -27.68
N SER A 568 29.68 -3.10 -28.20
CA SER A 568 30.11 -4.38 -27.62
C SER A 568 31.61 -4.36 -27.36
N ASP A 569 31.99 -4.63 -26.12
CA ASP A 569 33.39 -4.67 -25.70
C ASP A 569 34.11 -5.88 -26.28
N ALA A 570 33.41 -6.99 -26.55
CA ALA A 570 33.96 -8.10 -27.33
C ALA A 570 34.35 -7.67 -28.75
N ASN A 571 33.47 -6.91 -29.42
CA ASN A 571 33.77 -6.35 -30.75
C ASN A 571 34.94 -5.37 -30.71
N LYS A 572 35.03 -4.52 -29.67
CA LYS A 572 36.18 -3.62 -29.49
C LYS A 572 37.49 -4.39 -29.38
N VAL A 573 37.55 -5.42 -28.53
CA VAL A 573 38.74 -6.26 -28.36
C VAL A 573 39.15 -6.90 -29.68
N MET A 574 38.20 -7.46 -30.43
CA MET A 574 38.50 -8.06 -31.73
C MET A 574 38.98 -7.01 -32.76
N ILE A 575 38.36 -5.84 -32.82
CA ILE A 575 38.78 -4.74 -33.72
C ILE A 575 40.18 -4.25 -33.36
N GLU A 576 40.49 -4.05 -32.07
CA GLU A 576 41.82 -3.66 -31.61
C GLU A 576 42.89 -4.70 -31.97
N ARG A 577 42.55 -5.99 -31.87
CA ARG A 577 43.44 -7.07 -32.32
C ARG A 577 43.72 -6.99 -33.82
N LEU A 578 42.70 -6.76 -34.65
CA LEU A 578 42.87 -6.58 -36.09
C LEU A 578 43.78 -5.37 -36.40
N GLU A 579 43.66 -4.27 -35.64
CA GLU A 579 44.55 -3.12 -35.79
C GLU A 579 45.99 -3.41 -35.38
N LYS A 580 46.22 -4.16 -34.29
CA LYS A 580 47.57 -4.59 -33.89
C LYS A 580 48.21 -5.51 -34.93
N ILE A 581 47.42 -6.38 -35.56
CA ILE A 581 47.88 -7.22 -36.68
C ILE A 581 48.31 -6.34 -37.87
N LEU A 582 47.54 -5.30 -38.21
CA LEU A 582 47.90 -4.38 -39.29
C LEU A 582 49.21 -3.61 -39.03
N LYS A 583 49.54 -3.36 -37.75
CA LYS A 583 50.79 -2.71 -37.33
C LYS A 583 51.97 -3.69 -37.21
N GLY A 584 51.73 -5.00 -37.37
CA GLY A 584 52.74 -6.05 -37.15
C GLY A 584 53.04 -6.30 -35.67
N GLU A 585 52.23 -5.77 -34.75
CA GLU A 585 52.41 -5.88 -33.30
C GLU A 585 51.85 -7.21 -32.73
N LEU A 586 51.00 -7.90 -33.49
CA LEU A 586 50.35 -9.14 -33.09
C LEU A 586 50.35 -10.14 -34.26
N GLN A 587 50.68 -11.40 -33.99
CA GLN A 587 50.54 -12.46 -34.99
C GLN A 587 49.05 -12.80 -35.19
N VAL A 588 48.66 -12.94 -36.46
CA VAL A 588 47.29 -13.31 -36.83
C VAL A 588 46.96 -14.73 -36.39
N THR A 589 45.77 -14.93 -35.81
CA THR A 589 45.25 -16.26 -35.46
C THR A 589 44.07 -16.66 -36.36
N ASP A 590 43.67 -17.92 -36.28
CA ASP A 590 42.47 -18.41 -36.98
C ASP A 590 41.18 -17.75 -36.51
N ILE A 591 41.10 -17.30 -35.26
CA ILE A 591 39.93 -16.59 -34.73
C ILE A 591 39.86 -15.19 -35.36
N ASP A 592 40.98 -14.49 -35.46
CA ASP A 592 41.04 -13.16 -36.08
C ASP A 592 40.62 -13.21 -37.55
N LYS A 593 41.07 -14.24 -38.29
CA LYS A 593 40.66 -14.46 -39.68
C LYS A 593 39.17 -14.75 -39.81
N ARG A 594 38.64 -15.68 -39.00
CA ARG A 594 37.21 -16.04 -39.01
C ARG A 594 36.34 -14.82 -38.74
N PHE A 595 36.61 -14.10 -37.66
CA PHE A 595 35.92 -12.85 -37.33
C PHE A 595 35.97 -11.85 -38.48
N TYR A 596 37.18 -11.51 -38.96
CA TYR A 596 37.36 -10.57 -40.06
C TYR A 596 36.56 -10.94 -41.32
N THR A 597 36.61 -12.20 -41.74
CA THR A 597 35.90 -12.66 -42.93
C THR A 597 34.39 -12.76 -42.72
N HIS A 598 33.96 -13.10 -41.51
CA HIS A 598 32.55 -13.20 -41.13
C HIS A 598 31.88 -11.84 -41.18
N GLU A 599 32.41 -10.85 -40.45
CA GLU A 599 31.79 -9.51 -40.36
C GLU A 599 31.72 -8.81 -41.74
N ILE A 600 32.73 -8.99 -42.59
CA ILE A 600 32.74 -8.43 -43.96
C ILE A 600 31.66 -9.10 -44.82
N ARG A 601 31.54 -10.43 -44.75
CA ARG A 601 30.58 -11.18 -45.56
C ARG A 601 29.15 -10.92 -45.11
N GLU A 602 28.92 -10.77 -43.81
CA GLU A 602 27.62 -10.41 -43.26
C GLU A 602 27.21 -8.99 -43.72
N LEU A 603 28.14 -8.02 -43.72
CA LEU A 603 27.89 -6.69 -44.29
C LEU A 603 27.46 -6.73 -45.75
N GLU A 604 28.10 -7.55 -46.58
CA GLU A 604 27.72 -7.73 -47.98
C GLU A 604 26.30 -8.28 -48.14
N ARG A 605 25.92 -9.24 -47.29
CA ARG A 605 24.55 -9.77 -47.27
C ARG A 605 23.53 -8.69 -46.88
N TYR A 606 23.85 -7.85 -45.89
CA TYR A 606 23.01 -6.68 -45.55
C TYR A 606 22.84 -5.73 -46.75
N ARG A 607 23.92 -5.43 -47.49
CA ARG A 607 23.88 -4.59 -48.69
C ARG A 607 23.04 -5.23 -49.80
N ASN A 608 23.15 -6.55 -49.99
CA ASN A 608 22.33 -7.28 -50.96
C ASN A 608 20.83 -7.26 -50.64
N LEU A 609 20.47 -7.10 -49.36
CA LEU A 609 19.09 -6.87 -48.92
C LEU A 609 18.64 -5.41 -49.08
N GLY A 610 19.49 -4.52 -49.62
CA GLY A 610 19.20 -3.09 -49.78
C GLY A 610 19.30 -2.29 -48.48
N ILE A 611 19.90 -2.85 -47.43
CA ILE A 611 20.02 -2.17 -46.13
C ILE A 611 21.23 -1.23 -46.19
N LYS A 612 20.98 0.05 -45.91
CA LYS A 612 22.02 1.09 -45.93
C LYS A 612 23.05 0.84 -44.82
N ASP A 613 24.32 1.10 -45.14
CA ASP A 613 25.42 1.01 -44.18
C ASP A 613 25.14 1.92 -42.96
N GLY A 614 25.43 1.40 -41.76
CA GLY A 614 25.17 2.10 -40.50
C GLY A 614 23.69 2.19 -40.08
N SER A 615 22.74 1.73 -40.89
CA SER A 615 21.32 1.71 -40.52
C SER A 615 20.88 0.37 -39.91
N VAL A 616 19.99 0.43 -38.93
CA VAL A 616 19.37 -0.75 -38.30
C VAL A 616 17.99 -0.98 -38.94
N PRO A 617 17.73 -2.17 -39.53
CA PRO A 617 16.45 -2.45 -40.17
C PRO A 617 15.32 -2.73 -39.15
N ASN A 618 14.07 -2.47 -39.53
CA ASN A 618 12.90 -2.63 -38.64
C ASN A 618 12.71 -4.07 -38.11
N ASN A 619 13.07 -5.06 -38.92
CA ASN A 619 13.09 -6.48 -38.56
C ASN A 619 14.53 -6.93 -38.25
N GLN A 620 15.28 -6.12 -37.47
CA GLN A 620 16.69 -6.37 -37.13
C GLN A 620 16.98 -7.81 -36.73
N GLY A 621 16.13 -8.39 -35.89
CA GLY A 621 16.27 -9.76 -35.46
C GLY A 621 16.24 -10.78 -36.61
N GLU A 622 15.30 -10.63 -37.54
CA GLU A 622 15.13 -11.52 -38.69
C GLU A 622 16.29 -11.38 -39.66
N VAL A 623 16.61 -10.13 -40.02
CA VAL A 623 17.70 -9.83 -40.92
C VAL A 623 19.01 -10.35 -40.36
N TRP A 624 19.30 -10.03 -39.10
CA TRP A 624 20.50 -10.52 -38.42
C TRP A 624 20.52 -12.03 -38.42
N ASN A 625 19.44 -12.71 -38.00
CA ASN A 625 19.43 -14.17 -37.94
C ASN A 625 19.69 -14.80 -39.32
N ASN A 626 19.05 -14.29 -40.37
CA ASN A 626 19.18 -14.84 -41.72
C ASN A 626 20.56 -14.59 -42.32
N THR A 627 21.04 -13.36 -42.24
CA THR A 627 22.35 -12.98 -42.79
C THR A 627 23.51 -13.58 -41.98
N HIS A 628 23.43 -13.57 -40.65
CA HIS A 628 24.43 -14.17 -39.77
C HIS A 628 24.53 -15.67 -39.96
N THR A 629 23.39 -16.38 -39.94
CA THR A 629 23.36 -17.84 -40.16
C THR A 629 23.94 -18.17 -41.53
N ALA A 630 23.54 -17.45 -42.57
CA ALA A 630 24.06 -17.70 -43.92
C ALA A 630 25.58 -17.44 -44.03
N THR A 631 26.10 -16.46 -43.31
CA THR A 631 27.55 -16.23 -43.24
C THR A 631 28.29 -17.35 -42.49
N LEU A 632 27.74 -17.87 -41.40
CA LEU A 632 28.32 -19.05 -40.74
C LEU A 632 28.37 -20.25 -41.69
N GLU A 633 27.29 -20.48 -42.45
CA GLU A 633 27.24 -21.54 -43.46
C GLU A 633 28.23 -21.30 -44.60
N ASP A 634 28.44 -20.04 -45.04
CA ASP A 634 29.42 -19.71 -46.08
C ASP A 634 30.82 -20.22 -45.72
N TYR A 635 31.18 -20.14 -44.45
CA TYR A 635 32.49 -20.52 -43.92
C TYR A 635 32.50 -21.86 -43.19
N ARG A 636 31.39 -22.61 -43.21
CA ARG A 636 31.21 -23.92 -42.54
C ARG A 636 31.51 -23.87 -41.05
N LEU A 637 31.06 -22.79 -40.39
CA LEU A 637 31.23 -22.55 -38.96
C LEU A 637 30.00 -23.01 -38.17
N GLY A 638 30.25 -23.51 -36.96
CA GLY A 638 29.20 -23.80 -35.98
C GLY A 638 28.64 -22.53 -35.33
N ASN A 639 27.65 -22.69 -34.44
CA ASN A 639 27.02 -21.57 -33.72
C ASN A 639 27.80 -21.10 -32.46
N SER A 640 28.98 -21.65 -32.17
CA SER A 640 29.72 -21.28 -30.96
C SER A 640 30.43 -19.93 -31.14
N GLU A 641 30.22 -19.02 -30.18
CA GLU A 641 30.88 -17.71 -30.16
C GLU A 641 32.41 -17.81 -30.07
N THR A 642 32.93 -18.89 -29.47
CA THR A 642 34.38 -19.19 -29.40
C THR A 642 35.05 -19.35 -30.77
N LEU A 643 34.27 -19.51 -31.84
CA LEU A 643 34.78 -19.58 -33.21
C LEU A 643 35.10 -18.20 -33.79
N LEU A 644 34.44 -17.15 -33.29
CA LEU A 644 34.56 -15.78 -33.77
C LEU A 644 35.22 -14.84 -32.74
N TYR A 645 35.13 -15.16 -31.46
CA TYR A 645 35.68 -14.33 -30.38
C TYR A 645 36.79 -15.07 -29.62
N THR A 646 37.83 -14.31 -29.28
CA THR A 646 38.91 -14.78 -28.41
C THR A 646 38.43 -14.88 -26.96
N PRO A 647 39.09 -15.69 -26.11
CA PRO A 647 38.76 -15.76 -24.68
C PRO A 647 38.77 -14.37 -24.00
N GLU A 648 39.68 -13.48 -24.39
CA GLU A 648 39.74 -12.12 -23.87
C GLU A 648 38.52 -11.29 -24.30
N ALA A 649 38.06 -11.44 -25.54
CA ALA A 649 36.88 -10.77 -26.03
C ALA A 649 35.60 -11.28 -25.34
N LEU A 650 35.47 -12.60 -25.14
CA LEU A 650 34.36 -13.20 -24.40
C LEU A 650 34.34 -12.73 -22.95
N LYS A 651 35.50 -12.69 -22.29
CA LYS A 651 35.63 -12.14 -20.94
C LYS A 651 35.27 -10.65 -20.90
N ALA A 652 35.64 -9.87 -21.92
CA ALA A 652 35.25 -8.46 -22.01
C ALA A 652 33.73 -8.29 -22.16
N ALA A 653 33.04 -9.19 -22.88
CA ALA A 653 31.57 -9.23 -22.90
C ALA A 653 30.98 -9.58 -21.53
N GLU A 654 31.52 -10.58 -20.84
CA GLU A 654 31.08 -10.92 -19.46
C GLU A 654 31.29 -9.75 -18.49
N GLU A 655 32.43 -9.05 -18.58
CA GLU A 655 32.72 -7.89 -17.76
C GLU A 655 31.88 -6.67 -18.15
N GLN A 656 31.56 -6.49 -19.43
CA GLN A 656 30.61 -5.47 -19.91
C GLN A 656 29.23 -5.75 -19.32
N GLU A 657 28.76 -7.00 -19.41
CA GLU A 657 27.52 -7.43 -18.79
C GLU A 657 27.56 -7.14 -17.29
N LEU A 658 28.66 -7.44 -16.60
CA LEU A 658 28.83 -7.14 -15.17
C LEU A 658 28.89 -5.64 -14.85
N ARG A 659 29.45 -4.79 -15.72
CA ARG A 659 29.48 -3.32 -15.56
C ARG A 659 28.10 -2.73 -15.75
N GLU A 660 27.35 -3.21 -16.73
CA GLU A 660 25.96 -2.83 -16.95
C GLU A 660 25.02 -3.33 -15.85
N LEU A 661 25.50 -4.26 -15.00
CA LEU A 661 24.81 -4.74 -13.81
C LEU A 661 25.19 -3.98 -12.52
N LYS A 662 26.20 -3.09 -12.53
CA LYS A 662 26.70 -2.33 -11.36
C LYS A 662 26.23 -0.88 -11.38
#